data_AF-A0A8S1V5E1-F1
#
_entry.id   AF-A0A8S1V5E1-F1
#
_cell.length_a   1.000
_cell.length_b   1.000
_cell.length_c   1.000
_cell.angle_alpha   90.00
_cell.angle_beta   90.00
_cell.angle_gamma   90.00
#
_symmetry.space_group_name_H-M   'P 1'
#
loop_
_entity.id
_entity.type
_entity.pdbx_description
1 polymer ?
#
loop_
_entity_poly.entity_id
_entity_poly.type
_entity_poly.pdbx_seq_one_letter_code
_entity_poly.pdbx_strand_id
1 'polypeptide(L)'
;MIKPMKMYISSEKIHIVPDPQICGFDKSLTIDKQYFTIQVNQTMIESVIQEIGIFGIVGVYRFYGKLNLLYIAEANQVCKINGQIIYEIVSISNILQNQFSSMEQQSIKNIETYFSKCTYFSLQYDLTIPLSQQHQPEQSERSMRFWWNFHGYKTFLANSIPKCWCIKIIQGYVGLGLCEIKTQQKQKLTYILISRRETLRGGTRYNHRGLNNDGAAANTVETEQLIEYQEKLYCHLQIRGSVPVFWEQIGIRAISQITQTTEQTKMAITKHLMNLKKYFGSLLLIDLMAVDKPNEAIISQTYKEMINMINLPQIQHQQIDFKQYCKNYKFEKLNPQIIQNKDILIQQSYTKFQNGKLMNIQNGVVRTNCLDCLDRTNVFQTKIAFFITNLILNDLGINIPKEFRCETILDLSDQEKVHDLIKLIKILWGESGDNISRLYAGTNSSTTKIQKTGGSSWTGIIEHGLKGFHRFYNQNVTDEEKQNIYSFIVGENQQQNKQFLGMVEQMQQQSPIIHKNLLLMVIGYDAQNQTIKDFFHLIDSRQIPQFIIVLFQNIVKICQPCNYIKDQMQSSIRTQLGQYECAYASQNENQYSFIFTKQCIQNADFKDYILKQDDKELGIVQTFNYEDQRFQIINLNVNCQELLMYEKKIIEGIKNKNINFNISILGGICNSQILIEESIEDFCSKNKKDPISLLFQKDQLCQCFEISQLLKNYQEPNISFLPKNGSKSWANRILYGPLESQDAYNILAYEESISNGIRLLITIDFEILGLNSQKIINNEEEDDDIRYSQQFYQVTEENDDFEIIT
;
A
#
# COMPACT_ATOMS: atom_id res chain seq x y z
N MET A 1 -29.09 0.01 14.70
CA MET A 1 -29.71 -0.99 13.79
C MET A 1 -30.00 -2.26 14.59
N ILE A 2 -31.13 -2.92 14.35
CA ILE A 2 -31.45 -4.20 15.02
C ILE A 2 -30.51 -5.26 14.46
N LYS A 3 -29.78 -5.96 15.33
CA LYS A 3 -28.88 -7.04 14.91
C LYS A 3 -29.73 -8.31 14.66
N PRO A 4 -29.60 -8.95 13.49
CA PRO A 4 -30.46 -10.03 13.02
C PRO A 4 -30.27 -11.36 13.77
N MET A 5 -29.17 -11.54 14.51
CA MET A 5 -28.92 -12.75 15.27
C MET A 5 -28.45 -12.41 16.68
N LYS A 6 -28.81 -13.27 17.64
CA LYS A 6 -28.32 -13.22 19.02
C LYS A 6 -27.39 -14.39 19.28
N MET A 7 -26.26 -14.12 19.92
CA MET A 7 -25.27 -15.10 20.30
C MET A 7 -25.16 -15.15 21.82
N TYR A 8 -25.39 -16.33 22.37
CA TYR A 8 -25.33 -16.64 23.79
C TYR A 8 -24.09 -17.48 24.06
N ILE A 9 -23.25 -17.00 24.96
CA ILE A 9 -21.98 -17.64 25.29
C ILE A 9 -22.09 -18.19 26.71
N SER A 10 -21.87 -19.49 26.87
CA SER A 10 -21.69 -20.18 28.15
C SER A 10 -20.22 -20.57 28.35
N SER A 11 -19.87 -21.26 29.44
CA SER A 11 -18.50 -21.76 29.66
C SER A 11 -18.07 -22.75 28.56
N GLU A 12 -18.97 -23.64 28.15
CA GLU A 12 -18.65 -24.75 27.23
C GLU A 12 -19.23 -24.61 25.83
N LYS A 13 -20.33 -23.87 25.66
CA LYS A 13 -21.08 -23.80 24.40
C LYS A 13 -21.37 -22.37 23.95
N ILE A 14 -21.50 -22.20 22.64
CA ILE A 14 -21.99 -20.98 21.99
C ILE A 14 -23.31 -21.33 21.29
N HIS A 15 -24.38 -20.62 21.59
CA HIS A 15 -25.67 -20.77 20.95
C HIS A 15 -25.98 -19.52 20.12
N ILE A 16 -26.37 -19.68 18.85
CA ILE A 16 -26.71 -18.58 17.96
C ILE A 16 -28.16 -18.77 17.50
N VAL A 17 -28.97 -17.75 17.76
CA VAL A 17 -30.40 -17.72 17.49
C VAL A 17 -30.68 -16.62 16.46
N PRO A 18 -31.20 -16.95 15.27
CA PRO A 18 -31.54 -15.97 14.25
C PRO A 18 -32.92 -15.35 14.53
N ASP A 19 -33.12 -14.12 14.06
CA ASP A 19 -34.46 -13.57 13.86
C ASP A 19 -35.04 -14.16 12.57
N PRO A 20 -36.11 -14.98 12.63
CA PRO A 20 -36.65 -15.64 11.45
C PRO A 20 -37.15 -14.67 10.38
N GLN A 21 -37.62 -13.48 10.76
CA GLN A 21 -38.14 -12.49 9.81
C GLN A 21 -37.02 -11.84 9.00
N ILE A 22 -35.85 -11.68 9.61
CA ILE A 22 -34.70 -11.01 8.99
C ILE A 22 -33.79 -12.02 8.29
N CYS A 23 -33.56 -13.19 8.90
CA CYS A 23 -32.66 -14.21 8.38
C CYS A 23 -33.33 -15.19 7.41
N GLY A 24 -34.66 -15.36 7.49
CA GLY A 24 -35.40 -16.32 6.67
C GLY A 24 -35.29 -17.78 7.13
N PHE A 25 -34.80 -18.03 8.34
CA PHE A 25 -34.73 -19.35 8.98
C PHE A 25 -34.81 -19.24 10.51
N ASP A 26 -35.28 -20.30 11.17
CA ASP A 26 -35.70 -20.28 12.60
C ASP A 26 -34.93 -21.23 13.52
N LYS A 27 -34.10 -22.11 12.96
CA LYS A 27 -33.29 -23.04 13.76
C LYS A 27 -32.14 -22.31 14.46
N SER A 28 -31.71 -22.80 15.61
CA SER A 28 -30.52 -22.32 16.31
C SER A 28 -29.28 -23.16 16.00
N LEU A 29 -28.10 -22.52 16.05
CA LEU A 29 -26.80 -23.17 15.90
C LEU A 29 -26.17 -23.32 17.27
N THR A 30 -25.66 -24.50 17.59
CA THR A 30 -24.89 -24.75 18.80
C THR A 30 -23.47 -25.17 18.42
N ILE A 31 -22.48 -24.54 19.05
CA ILE A 31 -21.06 -24.82 18.87
C ILE A 31 -20.47 -25.21 20.22
N ASP A 32 -19.88 -26.40 20.29
CA ASP A 32 -19.07 -26.83 21.43
C ASP A 32 -17.69 -26.17 21.39
N LYS A 33 -17.24 -25.51 22.45
CA LYS A 33 -15.96 -24.78 22.47
C LYS A 33 -14.75 -25.70 22.56
N GLN A 34 -14.88 -26.88 23.16
CA GLN A 34 -13.78 -27.80 23.37
C GLN A 34 -13.48 -28.59 22.09
N TYR A 35 -14.53 -29.09 21.44
CA TYR A 35 -14.40 -29.96 20.27
C TYR A 35 -14.72 -29.25 18.95
N PHE A 36 -15.28 -28.03 18.98
CA PHE A 36 -15.78 -27.33 17.79
C PHE A 36 -16.75 -28.17 16.95
N THR A 37 -17.48 -29.06 17.60
CA THR A 37 -18.62 -29.75 16.99
C THR A 37 -19.74 -28.74 16.82
N ILE A 38 -20.29 -28.69 15.62
CA ILE A 38 -21.32 -27.72 15.25
C ILE A 38 -22.60 -28.50 14.94
N GLN A 39 -23.73 -28.08 15.52
CA GLN A 39 -25.02 -28.72 15.31
C GLN A 39 -26.12 -27.68 15.14
N VAL A 40 -27.13 -28.00 14.32
CA VAL A 40 -28.33 -27.16 14.14
C VAL A 40 -29.51 -27.84 14.83
N ASN A 41 -29.80 -27.42 16.07
CA ASN A 41 -30.83 -28.01 16.91
C ASN A 41 -31.70 -26.90 17.53
N GLN A 42 -32.94 -27.20 17.90
CA GLN A 42 -33.70 -26.38 18.85
C GLN A 42 -33.25 -26.78 20.26
N THR A 43 -32.36 -26.01 20.87
CA THR A 43 -31.80 -26.30 22.19
C THR A 43 -32.22 -25.25 23.20
N MET A 44 -32.56 -25.69 24.41
CA MET A 44 -32.75 -24.81 25.57
C MET A 44 -31.39 -24.23 25.96
N ILE A 45 -31.32 -22.91 26.17
CA ILE A 45 -30.08 -22.21 26.53
C ILE A 45 -29.88 -22.36 28.04
N GLU A 46 -28.96 -23.22 28.45
CA GLU A 46 -28.62 -23.43 29.86
C GLU A 46 -27.46 -22.49 30.23
N SER A 47 -27.68 -21.59 31.18
CA SER A 47 -26.68 -20.68 31.78
C SER A 47 -25.91 -19.78 30.79
N VAL A 48 -26.40 -18.54 30.62
CA VAL A 48 -25.76 -17.52 29.76
C VAL A 48 -24.77 -16.69 30.58
N ILE A 49 -23.51 -16.66 30.16
CA ILE A 49 -22.49 -15.74 30.70
C ILE A 49 -22.56 -14.39 29.98
N GLN A 50 -22.74 -14.42 28.66
CA GLN A 50 -22.75 -13.22 27.82
C GLN A 50 -23.75 -13.35 26.67
N GLU A 51 -24.50 -12.29 26.41
CA GLU A 51 -25.35 -12.12 25.23
C GLU A 51 -24.74 -11.05 24.31
N ILE A 52 -24.60 -11.37 23.03
CA ILE A 52 -24.05 -10.47 22.00
C ILE A 52 -24.98 -10.48 20.80
N GLY A 53 -25.42 -9.31 20.35
CA GLY A 53 -26.07 -9.19 19.05
C GLY A 53 -25.02 -9.19 17.94
N ILE A 54 -25.28 -9.92 16.85
CA ILE A 54 -24.38 -10.02 15.69
C ILE A 54 -25.16 -9.89 14.36
N PHE A 55 -24.49 -9.45 13.30
CA PHE A 55 -25.07 -9.47 11.95
C PHE A 55 -25.02 -10.86 11.32
N GLY A 56 -24.04 -11.66 11.70
CA GLY A 56 -23.96 -13.08 11.42
C GLY A 56 -22.51 -13.56 11.36
N ILE A 57 -22.34 -14.82 10.98
CA ILE A 57 -21.07 -15.53 11.12
C ILE A 57 -20.25 -15.38 9.85
N VAL A 58 -18.98 -15.04 10.03
CA VAL A 58 -17.96 -14.93 8.95
C VAL A 58 -17.36 -16.30 8.68
N GLY A 59 -17.13 -17.11 9.70
CA GLY A 59 -16.64 -18.48 9.53
C GLY A 59 -15.83 -18.96 10.73
N VAL A 60 -15.37 -20.20 10.65
CA VAL A 60 -14.40 -20.76 11.61
C VAL A 60 -13.02 -20.76 10.99
N TYR A 61 -12.07 -20.14 11.66
CA TYR A 61 -10.67 -20.05 11.24
C TYR A 61 -9.76 -20.68 12.29
N ARG A 62 -8.64 -21.27 11.86
CA ARG A 62 -7.65 -21.86 12.77
C ARG A 62 -6.50 -20.88 12.98
N PHE A 63 -6.46 -20.24 14.15
CA PHE A 63 -5.34 -19.39 14.58
C PHE A 63 -4.49 -20.17 15.57
N TYR A 64 -3.19 -20.31 15.30
CA TYR A 64 -2.24 -20.94 16.23
C TYR A 64 -2.70 -22.32 16.74
N GLY A 65 -3.19 -23.16 15.82
CA GLY A 65 -3.73 -24.49 16.13
C GLY A 65 -5.14 -24.50 16.73
N LYS A 66 -5.66 -23.38 17.22
CA LYS A 66 -6.99 -23.26 17.84
C LYS A 66 -8.05 -22.82 16.85
N LEU A 67 -9.22 -23.45 16.88
CA LEU A 67 -10.36 -23.02 16.08
C LEU A 67 -11.02 -21.79 16.72
N ASN A 68 -11.46 -20.85 15.88
CA ASN A 68 -11.99 -19.56 16.29
C ASN A 68 -13.17 -19.17 15.43
N LEU A 69 -14.24 -18.70 16.08
CA LEU A 69 -15.43 -18.22 15.40
C LEU A 69 -15.32 -16.72 15.16
N LEU A 70 -15.32 -16.30 13.90
CA LEU A 70 -15.40 -14.91 13.49
C LEU A 70 -16.84 -14.51 13.17
N TYR A 71 -17.25 -13.33 13.60
CA TYR A 71 -18.59 -12.78 13.36
C TYR A 71 -18.56 -11.29 13.06
N ILE A 72 -19.59 -10.81 12.34
CA ILE A 72 -19.76 -9.39 12.02
C ILE A 72 -20.39 -8.70 13.24
N ALA A 73 -19.61 -7.84 13.89
CA ALA A 73 -20.03 -7.10 15.07
C ALA A 73 -20.83 -5.85 14.65
N GLU A 74 -20.30 -5.05 13.74
CA GLU A 74 -20.94 -3.83 13.24
C GLU A 74 -20.96 -3.80 11.70
N ALA A 75 -22.05 -3.27 11.14
CA ALA A 75 -22.23 -3.10 9.70
C ALA A 75 -23.13 -1.90 9.39
N ASN A 76 -22.86 -1.23 8.27
CA ASN A 76 -23.65 -0.10 7.78
C ASN A 76 -24.51 -0.52 6.60
N GLN A 77 -25.78 -0.13 6.58
CA GLN A 77 -26.63 -0.31 5.41
C GLN A 77 -26.18 0.63 4.28
N VAL A 78 -25.93 0.08 3.09
CA VAL A 78 -25.50 0.82 1.90
C VAL A 78 -26.67 1.11 0.98
N CYS A 79 -27.41 0.07 0.59
CA CYS A 79 -28.52 0.17 -0.35
C CYS A 79 -29.51 -0.98 -0.21
N LYS A 80 -30.54 -0.99 -1.06
CA LYS A 80 -31.45 -2.12 -1.23
C LYS A 80 -31.50 -2.54 -2.70
N ILE A 81 -31.52 -3.85 -2.96
CA ILE A 81 -31.67 -4.45 -4.28
C ILE A 81 -32.81 -5.46 -4.19
N ASN A 82 -33.86 -5.33 -5.01
CA ASN A 82 -35.06 -6.17 -4.94
C ASN A 82 -35.65 -6.26 -3.52
N GLY A 83 -35.66 -5.15 -2.78
CA GLY A 83 -36.11 -5.07 -1.39
C GLY A 83 -35.12 -5.60 -0.35
N GLN A 84 -34.05 -6.30 -0.77
CA GLN A 84 -33.05 -6.89 0.11
C GLN A 84 -31.95 -5.91 0.46
N ILE A 85 -31.56 -5.86 1.74
CA ILE A 85 -30.60 -4.90 2.25
C ILE A 85 -29.18 -5.38 1.97
N ILE A 86 -28.34 -4.46 1.48
CA ILE A 86 -26.90 -4.65 1.30
C ILE A 86 -26.16 -3.88 2.39
N TYR A 87 -25.21 -4.53 3.03
CA TYR A 87 -24.43 -4.01 4.14
C TYR A 87 -22.94 -3.92 3.80
N GLU A 88 -22.29 -2.89 4.30
CA GLU A 88 -20.83 -2.76 4.40
C GLU A 88 -20.39 -3.20 5.79
N ILE A 89 -19.37 -4.05 5.88
CA ILE A 89 -18.84 -4.52 7.15
C ILE A 89 -17.99 -3.39 7.77
N VAL A 90 -18.31 -3.02 9.02
CA VAL A 90 -17.56 -2.01 9.77
C VAL A 90 -16.54 -2.67 10.69
N SER A 91 -16.93 -3.76 11.35
CA SER A 91 -16.02 -4.51 12.22
C SER A 91 -16.37 -5.99 12.29
N ILE A 92 -15.32 -6.79 12.43
CA ILE A 92 -15.37 -8.21 12.74
C ILE A 92 -14.75 -8.42 14.10
N SER A 93 -15.23 -9.43 14.81
CA SER A 93 -14.70 -9.81 16.11
C SER A 93 -14.59 -11.32 16.24
N ASN A 94 -13.71 -11.74 17.14
CA ASN A 94 -13.50 -13.12 17.54
C ASN A 94 -13.97 -13.32 18.99
N ILE A 95 -14.52 -14.50 19.30
CA ILE A 95 -14.99 -14.87 20.64
C ILE A 95 -13.83 -15.22 21.59
N LEU A 96 -12.71 -15.76 21.10
CA LEU A 96 -11.65 -16.32 21.94
C LEU A 96 -10.43 -15.40 22.10
N GLN A 97 -10.58 -14.08 21.94
CA GLN A 97 -9.44 -13.14 21.97
C GLN A 97 -8.57 -13.27 23.24
N ASN A 98 -9.17 -13.55 24.39
CA ASN A 98 -8.47 -13.66 25.68
C ASN A 98 -7.59 -14.92 25.83
N GLN A 99 -7.65 -15.87 24.88
CA GLN A 99 -6.87 -17.12 24.92
C GLN A 99 -5.54 -17.04 24.16
N PHE A 100 -5.21 -15.86 23.65
CA PHE A 100 -4.04 -15.57 22.84
C PHE A 100 -3.14 -14.56 23.55
N SER A 101 -1.84 -14.67 23.33
CA SER A 101 -0.84 -13.67 23.71
C SER A 101 -1.08 -12.33 22.99
N SER A 102 -0.47 -11.25 23.48
CA SER A 102 -0.61 -9.91 22.90
C SER A 102 -0.22 -9.83 21.42
N MET A 103 0.82 -10.56 21.02
CA MET A 103 1.27 -10.62 19.62
C MET A 103 0.30 -11.40 18.72
N GLU A 104 -0.20 -12.54 19.19
CA GLU A 104 -1.21 -13.34 18.47
C GLU A 104 -2.51 -12.55 18.30
N GLN A 105 -2.92 -11.80 19.34
CA GLN A 105 -4.07 -10.89 19.27
C GLN A 105 -3.87 -9.82 18.20
N GLN A 106 -2.66 -9.27 18.05
CA GLN A 106 -2.37 -8.27 17.01
C GLN A 106 -2.48 -8.87 15.60
N SER A 107 -1.98 -10.09 15.37
CA SER A 107 -2.12 -10.81 14.10
C SER A 107 -3.58 -11.09 13.76
N ILE A 108 -4.37 -11.56 14.74
CA ILE A 108 -5.81 -11.78 14.57
C ILE A 108 -6.51 -10.46 14.23
N LYS A 109 -6.16 -9.37 14.92
CA LYS A 109 -6.72 -8.04 14.67
C LYS A 109 -6.37 -7.52 13.26
N ASN A 110 -5.20 -7.85 12.73
CA ASN A 110 -4.85 -7.52 11.34
C ASN A 110 -5.77 -8.25 10.34
N ILE A 111 -6.14 -9.50 10.62
CA ILE A 111 -7.08 -10.30 9.80
C ILE A 111 -8.50 -9.74 9.91
N GLU A 112 -8.97 -9.43 11.13
CA GLU A 112 -10.27 -8.77 11.37
C GLU A 112 -10.35 -7.43 10.61
N THR A 113 -9.27 -6.65 10.66
CA THR A 113 -9.14 -5.37 9.95
C THR A 113 -9.15 -5.56 8.44
N TYR A 114 -8.50 -6.61 7.93
CA TYR A 114 -8.47 -6.90 6.49
C TYR A 114 -9.86 -7.26 5.96
N PHE A 115 -10.59 -8.10 6.68
CA PHE A 115 -11.98 -8.42 6.34
C PHE A 115 -12.92 -7.23 6.46
N SER A 116 -12.60 -6.20 7.24
CA SER A 116 -13.43 -4.99 7.38
C SER A 116 -13.14 -3.94 6.30
N LYS A 117 -12.20 -4.20 5.38
CA LYS A 117 -11.83 -3.28 4.30
C LYS A 117 -12.59 -3.61 3.02
N CYS A 118 -13.48 -2.70 2.61
CA CYS A 118 -14.17 -2.74 1.32
C CYS A 118 -14.93 -4.06 1.10
N THR A 119 -15.60 -4.57 2.13
CA THR A 119 -16.32 -5.84 2.13
C THR A 119 -17.81 -5.62 2.36
N TYR A 120 -18.61 -6.40 1.64
CA TYR A 120 -20.05 -6.23 1.61
C TYR A 120 -20.74 -7.58 1.69
N PHE A 121 -21.93 -7.59 2.28
CA PHE A 121 -22.76 -8.78 2.40
C PHE A 121 -24.24 -8.43 2.34
N SER A 122 -25.06 -9.46 2.16
CA SER A 122 -26.50 -9.41 2.41
C SER A 122 -26.92 -10.75 3.01
N LEU A 123 -27.99 -10.72 3.81
CA LEU A 123 -28.52 -11.91 4.47
C LEU A 123 -29.35 -12.77 3.52
N GLN A 124 -30.01 -12.14 2.55
CA GLN A 124 -30.97 -12.80 1.66
C GLN A 124 -30.64 -12.61 0.16
N TYR A 125 -29.69 -11.72 -0.18
CA TYR A 125 -29.25 -11.49 -1.55
C TYR A 125 -27.82 -12.00 -1.76
N ASP A 126 -27.62 -12.86 -2.76
CA ASP A 126 -26.29 -13.39 -3.05
C ASP A 126 -25.47 -12.44 -3.92
N LEU A 127 -24.66 -11.59 -3.28
CA LEU A 127 -23.73 -10.68 -3.96
C LEU A 127 -22.63 -11.41 -4.76
N THR A 128 -22.37 -12.69 -4.50
CA THR A 128 -21.32 -13.46 -5.21
C THR A 128 -21.75 -13.84 -6.63
N ILE A 129 -23.03 -13.66 -6.98
CA ILE A 129 -23.58 -13.95 -8.31
C ILE A 129 -24.22 -12.66 -8.88
N PRO A 130 -23.87 -12.23 -10.10
CA PRO A 130 -24.50 -11.06 -10.70
C PRO A 130 -25.97 -11.34 -10.96
N LEU A 131 -26.81 -10.31 -10.88
CA LEU A 131 -28.24 -10.40 -11.12
C LEU A 131 -28.54 -11.03 -12.49
N SER A 132 -27.74 -10.72 -13.51
CA SER A 132 -27.86 -11.32 -14.85
C SER A 132 -27.70 -12.85 -14.89
N GLN A 133 -27.13 -13.46 -13.85
CA GLN A 133 -26.82 -14.89 -13.80
C GLN A 133 -27.45 -15.63 -12.62
N GLN A 134 -28.24 -14.95 -11.78
CA GLN A 134 -28.94 -15.58 -10.65
C GLN A 134 -30.02 -16.60 -11.05
N HIS A 135 -30.31 -16.76 -12.34
CA HIS A 135 -31.25 -17.77 -12.86
C HIS A 135 -30.57 -18.92 -13.62
N GLN A 136 -29.24 -18.91 -13.74
CA GLN A 136 -28.51 -19.94 -14.50
C GLN A 136 -28.19 -21.19 -13.65
N PRO A 137 -28.00 -22.39 -14.23
CA PRO A 137 -27.76 -23.62 -13.46
C PRO A 137 -26.40 -23.66 -12.73
N GLU A 138 -25.38 -22.95 -13.22
CA GLU A 138 -23.99 -23.04 -12.73
C GLU A 138 -23.65 -22.05 -11.60
N GLN A 139 -24.66 -21.60 -10.87
CA GLN A 139 -24.52 -20.58 -9.81
C GLN A 139 -23.54 -20.96 -8.70
N SER A 140 -23.47 -22.25 -8.35
CA SER A 140 -22.70 -22.73 -7.21
C SER A 140 -21.18 -22.60 -7.44
N GLU A 141 -20.68 -23.03 -8.60
CA GLU A 141 -19.27 -22.93 -8.99
C GLU A 141 -18.84 -21.46 -9.09
N ARG A 142 -19.66 -20.63 -9.71
CA ARG A 142 -19.39 -19.19 -9.85
C ARG A 142 -19.37 -18.48 -8.51
N SER A 143 -20.34 -18.75 -7.64
CA SER A 143 -20.44 -18.15 -6.31
C SER A 143 -19.16 -18.33 -5.51
N MET A 144 -18.52 -19.51 -5.59
CA MET A 144 -17.27 -19.80 -4.89
C MET A 144 -16.12 -18.88 -5.30
N ARG A 145 -16.08 -18.43 -6.56
CA ARG A 145 -15.01 -17.53 -7.08
C ARG A 145 -15.04 -16.14 -6.46
N PHE A 146 -16.18 -15.73 -5.90
CA PHE A 146 -16.37 -14.41 -5.29
C PHE A 146 -16.74 -14.49 -3.81
N TRP A 147 -16.83 -15.69 -3.23
CA TRP A 147 -17.13 -15.90 -1.81
C TRP A 147 -15.84 -15.85 -0.98
N TRP A 148 -15.49 -14.65 -0.49
CA TRP A 148 -14.21 -14.37 0.14
C TRP A 148 -13.92 -15.18 1.41
N ASN A 149 -14.95 -15.41 2.21
CA ASN A 149 -14.85 -16.18 3.44
C ASN A 149 -15.23 -17.66 3.27
N PHE A 150 -15.19 -18.20 2.04
CA PHE A 150 -15.51 -19.60 1.78
C PHE A 150 -14.60 -20.58 2.55
N HIS A 151 -13.34 -20.23 2.77
CA HIS A 151 -12.44 -21.03 3.60
C HIS A 151 -12.97 -21.22 5.03
N GLY A 152 -13.50 -20.16 5.63
CA GLY A 152 -14.11 -20.21 6.96
C GLY A 152 -15.40 -21.04 7.03
N TYR A 153 -16.02 -21.33 5.87
CA TYR A 153 -17.17 -22.23 5.77
C TYR A 153 -16.77 -23.72 5.78
N LYS A 154 -15.50 -24.09 5.57
CA LYS A 154 -15.09 -25.50 5.48
C LYS A 154 -15.41 -26.31 6.74
N THR A 155 -15.27 -25.73 7.93
CA THR A 155 -15.64 -26.41 9.19
C THR A 155 -17.14 -26.65 9.31
N PHE A 156 -17.95 -25.69 8.85
CA PHE A 156 -19.41 -25.85 8.77
C PHE A 156 -19.78 -26.97 7.80
N LEU A 157 -19.15 -27.00 6.63
CA LEU A 157 -19.36 -28.05 5.64
C LEU A 157 -19.00 -29.45 6.19
N ALA A 158 -17.89 -29.57 6.91
CA ALA A 158 -17.48 -30.83 7.55
C ALA A 158 -18.49 -31.32 8.61
N ASN A 159 -19.21 -30.40 9.26
CA ASN A 159 -20.28 -30.72 10.22
C ASN A 159 -21.67 -30.78 9.54
N SER A 160 -21.75 -30.81 8.20
CA SER A 160 -23.01 -30.82 7.44
C SER A 160 -23.95 -29.64 7.74
N ILE A 161 -23.39 -28.48 8.11
CA ILE A 161 -24.16 -27.28 8.42
C ILE A 161 -24.55 -26.55 7.14
N PRO A 162 -25.80 -26.07 7.01
CA PRO A 162 -26.25 -25.32 5.83
C PRO A 162 -25.47 -24.03 5.58
N LYS A 163 -25.32 -23.67 4.30
CA LYS A 163 -24.62 -22.45 3.84
C LYS A 163 -25.19 -21.16 4.43
N CYS A 164 -26.49 -21.11 4.76
CA CYS A 164 -27.14 -19.91 5.32
C CYS A 164 -26.56 -19.46 6.67
N TRP A 165 -25.85 -20.34 7.38
CA TRP A 165 -25.19 -20.00 8.64
C TRP A 165 -23.87 -19.25 8.46
N CYS A 166 -23.26 -19.30 7.28
CA CYS A 166 -22.03 -18.57 6.99
C CYS A 166 -22.34 -17.51 5.92
N ILE A 167 -22.26 -16.23 6.32
CA ILE A 167 -22.62 -15.12 5.44
C ILE A 167 -21.70 -15.10 4.23
N LYS A 168 -22.25 -14.92 3.02
CA LYS A 168 -21.43 -14.72 1.82
C LYS A 168 -20.91 -13.30 1.76
N ILE A 169 -19.60 -13.13 1.88
CA ILE A 169 -18.92 -11.82 1.80
C ILE A 169 -18.26 -11.69 0.43
N ILE A 170 -18.47 -10.53 -0.21
CA ILE A 170 -17.67 -10.07 -1.35
C ILE A 170 -16.67 -9.01 -0.90
N GLN A 171 -15.52 -8.91 -1.56
CA GLN A 171 -14.59 -7.78 -1.44
C GLN A 171 -14.62 -6.95 -2.73
N GLY A 172 -14.72 -5.63 -2.62
CA GLY A 172 -14.68 -4.72 -3.75
C GLY A 172 -15.35 -3.37 -3.46
N TYR A 173 -16.56 -3.15 -3.98
CA TYR A 173 -17.32 -1.92 -3.79
C TYR A 173 -18.81 -2.15 -4.02
N VAL A 174 -19.65 -1.49 -3.21
CA VAL A 174 -21.08 -1.30 -3.50
C VAL A 174 -21.41 0.17 -3.31
N GLY A 175 -21.98 0.80 -4.34
CA GLY A 175 -22.36 2.20 -4.32
C GLY A 175 -23.79 2.41 -4.83
N LEU A 176 -24.49 3.37 -4.24
CA LEU A 176 -25.85 3.75 -4.61
C LEU A 176 -25.90 5.23 -4.98
N GLY A 177 -26.58 5.53 -6.07
CA GLY A 177 -26.88 6.87 -6.51
C GLY A 177 -28.33 7.03 -6.90
N LEU A 178 -28.93 8.16 -6.51
CA LEU A 178 -30.30 8.52 -6.91
C LEU A 178 -30.25 9.76 -7.80
N CYS A 179 -30.97 9.74 -8.91
CA CYS A 179 -31.07 10.86 -9.82
C CYS A 179 -32.53 11.14 -10.18
N GLU A 180 -32.94 12.41 -10.10
CA GLU A 180 -34.28 12.82 -10.52
C GLU A 180 -34.32 13.01 -12.04
N ILE A 181 -35.32 12.40 -12.69
CA ILE A 181 -35.56 12.61 -14.12
C ILE A 181 -36.72 13.59 -14.26
N LYS A 182 -36.56 14.62 -15.09
CA LYS A 182 -37.55 15.67 -15.34
C LYS A 182 -38.70 15.21 -16.26
N THR A 183 -39.28 14.05 -16.01
CA THR A 183 -40.49 13.62 -16.70
C THR A 183 -41.75 14.26 -16.09
N GLN A 184 -42.90 14.13 -16.75
CA GLN A 184 -44.19 14.64 -16.26
C GLN A 184 -44.55 14.12 -14.86
N GLN A 185 -44.05 12.94 -14.48
CA GLN A 185 -44.12 12.38 -13.13
C GLN A 185 -42.71 12.46 -12.52
N LYS A 186 -42.50 13.25 -11.46
CA LYS A 186 -41.20 13.39 -10.78
C LYS A 186 -40.76 12.06 -10.15
N GLN A 187 -40.19 11.16 -10.93
CA GLN A 187 -39.73 9.84 -10.51
C GLN A 187 -38.20 9.79 -10.47
N LYS A 188 -37.68 9.03 -9.52
CA LYS A 188 -36.24 8.86 -9.29
C LYS A 188 -35.74 7.63 -10.04
N LEU A 189 -34.62 7.78 -10.74
CA LEU A 189 -33.82 6.69 -11.25
C LEU A 189 -32.77 6.33 -10.20
N THR A 190 -32.67 5.03 -9.94
CA THR A 190 -31.69 4.45 -9.03
C THR A 190 -30.56 3.84 -9.86
N TYR A 191 -29.32 4.21 -9.54
CA TYR A 191 -28.11 3.64 -10.13
C TYR A 191 -27.32 2.94 -9.02
N ILE A 192 -27.02 1.65 -9.18
CA ILE A 192 -26.21 0.88 -8.22
C ILE A 192 -25.00 0.34 -8.96
N LEU A 193 -23.82 0.46 -8.36
CA LEU A 193 -22.58 -0.10 -8.88
C LEU A 193 -22.05 -1.14 -7.89
N ILE A 194 -21.83 -2.36 -8.37
CA ILE A 194 -21.26 -3.46 -7.58
C ILE A 194 -19.97 -3.90 -8.26
N SER A 195 -18.85 -3.76 -7.57
CA SER A 195 -17.56 -4.34 -7.98
C SER A 195 -17.18 -5.44 -7.00
N ARG A 196 -16.80 -6.60 -7.52
CA ARG A 196 -16.51 -7.79 -6.73
C ARG A 196 -15.28 -8.51 -7.28
N ARG A 197 -14.31 -8.69 -6.40
CA ARG A 197 -12.97 -9.23 -6.69
C ARG A 197 -12.98 -10.74 -6.53
N GLU A 198 -12.36 -11.42 -7.48
CA GLU A 198 -12.23 -12.87 -7.49
C GLU A 198 -11.18 -13.36 -6.46
N THR A 199 -11.41 -14.55 -5.88
CA THR A 199 -10.58 -15.21 -4.86
C THR A 199 -9.57 -16.23 -5.42
N LEU A 200 -9.64 -16.59 -6.70
CA LEU A 200 -8.79 -17.65 -7.28
C LEU A 200 -7.34 -17.24 -7.54
N ARG A 201 -7.11 -15.93 -7.72
CA ARG A 201 -5.77 -15.35 -7.94
C ARG A 201 -5.79 -13.87 -7.56
N GLY A 202 -6.16 -13.60 -6.32
CA GLY A 202 -5.96 -12.31 -5.69
C GLY A 202 -4.51 -12.17 -5.19
N GLY A 203 -4.14 -10.96 -4.81
CA GLY A 203 -2.85 -10.68 -4.21
C GLY A 203 -2.44 -9.23 -4.32
N THR A 204 -1.25 -8.91 -3.82
CA THR A 204 -0.67 -7.56 -3.90
C THR A 204 -0.01 -7.32 -5.26
N ARG A 205 0.35 -6.06 -5.52
CA ARG A 205 0.72 -5.58 -6.86
C ARG A 205 1.91 -6.29 -7.52
N TYR A 206 2.82 -6.83 -6.71
CA TYR A 206 4.06 -7.41 -7.20
C TYR A 206 4.15 -8.92 -7.01
N ASN A 207 3.32 -9.51 -6.16
CA ASN A 207 3.33 -10.95 -5.87
C ASN A 207 2.48 -11.77 -6.87
N HIS A 208 1.38 -11.21 -7.37
CA HIS A 208 0.47 -11.95 -8.27
C HIS A 208 0.19 -11.15 -9.54
N ARG A 209 0.84 -11.58 -10.63
CA ARG A 209 0.62 -11.08 -11.99
C ARG A 209 0.26 -12.23 -12.93
N GLY A 210 -0.31 -11.88 -14.06
CA GLY A 210 -0.57 -12.84 -15.12
C GLY A 210 -1.60 -13.92 -14.76
N LEU A 211 -1.38 -15.10 -15.30
CA LEU A 211 -2.24 -16.27 -15.19
C LEU A 211 -1.63 -17.32 -14.26
N ASN A 212 -2.45 -18.19 -13.65
CA ASN A 212 -1.99 -19.45 -13.04
C ASN A 212 -2.30 -20.66 -13.92
N ASN A 213 -1.85 -21.84 -13.49
CA ASN A 213 -2.10 -23.11 -14.19
C ASN A 213 -3.59 -23.46 -14.32
N ASP A 214 -4.44 -22.90 -13.45
CA ASP A 214 -5.88 -23.08 -13.50
C ASP A 214 -6.62 -22.12 -14.44
N GLY A 215 -5.89 -21.23 -15.11
CA GLY A 215 -6.50 -20.22 -15.97
C GLY A 215 -7.18 -19.10 -15.19
N ALA A 216 -6.90 -18.93 -13.90
CA ALA A 216 -7.32 -17.78 -13.12
C ALA A 216 -6.35 -16.62 -13.34
N ALA A 217 -6.87 -15.49 -13.80
CA ALA A 217 -6.08 -14.30 -14.08
C ALA A 217 -6.03 -13.41 -12.84
N ALA A 218 -4.84 -12.86 -12.56
CA ALA A 218 -4.62 -12.07 -11.37
C ALA A 218 -5.54 -10.85 -11.30
N ASN A 219 -6.08 -10.58 -10.11
CA ASN A 219 -6.89 -9.41 -9.79
C ASN A 219 -8.10 -9.22 -10.70
N THR A 220 -8.73 -10.33 -11.06
CA THR A 220 -9.98 -10.29 -11.81
C THR A 220 -11.08 -9.65 -10.96
N VAL A 221 -11.76 -8.65 -11.53
CA VAL A 221 -12.89 -7.95 -10.90
C VAL A 221 -14.06 -7.93 -11.86
N GLU A 222 -15.21 -8.30 -11.34
CA GLU A 222 -16.51 -8.13 -11.98
C GLU A 222 -17.11 -6.81 -11.53
N THR A 223 -17.55 -5.98 -12.47
CA THR A 223 -18.26 -4.73 -12.18
C THR A 223 -19.61 -4.73 -12.88
N GLU A 224 -20.65 -4.68 -12.06
CA GLU A 224 -22.05 -4.75 -12.44
C GLU A 224 -22.71 -3.40 -12.16
N GLN A 225 -23.28 -2.78 -13.19
CA GLN A 225 -24.13 -1.62 -13.03
C GLN A 225 -25.60 -2.03 -13.11
N LEU A 226 -26.38 -1.54 -12.16
CA LEU A 226 -27.83 -1.72 -12.12
C LEU A 226 -28.50 -0.36 -12.28
N ILE A 227 -29.52 -0.31 -13.12
CA ILE A 227 -30.37 0.87 -13.31
C ILE A 227 -31.82 0.46 -13.08
N GLU A 228 -32.44 1.04 -12.08
CA GLU A 228 -33.84 0.82 -11.75
C GLU A 228 -34.63 2.12 -11.97
N TYR A 229 -35.73 2.01 -12.70
CA TYR A 229 -36.66 3.10 -12.94
C TYR A 229 -38.06 2.54 -13.16
N GLN A 230 -39.02 2.98 -12.35
CA GLN A 230 -40.35 2.37 -12.27
C GLN A 230 -40.23 0.86 -11.98
N GLU A 231 -41.03 0.03 -12.65
CA GLU A 231 -41.01 -1.43 -12.52
C GLU A 231 -39.98 -2.10 -13.44
N LYS A 232 -38.98 -1.36 -13.94
CA LYS A 232 -37.95 -1.87 -14.86
C LYS A 232 -36.58 -1.82 -14.20
N LEU A 233 -35.86 -2.94 -14.30
CA LEU A 233 -34.51 -3.11 -13.77
C LEU A 233 -33.58 -3.61 -14.88
N TYR A 234 -32.47 -2.90 -15.06
CA TYR A 234 -31.46 -3.19 -16.06
C TYR A 234 -30.15 -3.54 -15.37
N CYS A 235 -29.44 -4.53 -15.90
CA CYS A 235 -28.17 -4.99 -15.38
C CYS A 235 -27.16 -5.15 -16.51
N HIS A 236 -25.97 -4.54 -16.36
CA HIS A 236 -24.85 -4.75 -17.27
C HIS A 236 -23.57 -5.07 -16.51
N LEU A 237 -22.91 -6.14 -16.92
CA LEU A 237 -21.68 -6.65 -16.32
C LEU A 237 -20.48 -6.45 -17.23
N GLN A 238 -19.35 -6.02 -16.65
CA GLN A 238 -18.03 -5.92 -17.28
C GLN A 238 -16.97 -6.63 -16.43
N ILE A 239 -15.88 -7.08 -17.06
CA ILE A 239 -14.77 -7.76 -16.39
C ILE A 239 -13.47 -6.99 -16.61
N ARG A 240 -12.62 -6.92 -15.60
CA ARG A 240 -11.23 -6.49 -15.73
C ARG A 240 -10.28 -7.44 -15.03
N GLY A 241 -9.01 -7.45 -15.42
CA GLY A 241 -7.96 -8.19 -14.73
C GLY A 241 -6.59 -7.96 -15.36
N SER A 242 -5.57 -8.64 -14.83
CA SER A 242 -4.26 -8.72 -15.48
C SER A 242 -4.39 -9.36 -16.86
N VAL A 243 -3.47 -9.00 -17.78
CA VAL A 243 -3.30 -9.73 -19.05
C VAL A 243 -3.04 -11.21 -18.73
N PRO A 244 -3.86 -12.15 -19.23
CA PRO A 244 -3.83 -13.55 -18.82
C PRO A 244 -2.73 -14.30 -19.58
N VAL A 245 -1.48 -14.04 -19.24
CA VAL A 245 -0.29 -14.76 -19.71
C VAL A 245 0.56 -15.10 -18.48
N PHE A 246 1.46 -16.08 -18.54
CA PHE A 246 2.42 -16.33 -17.46
C PHE A 246 3.54 -15.29 -17.51
N TRP A 247 3.51 -14.30 -16.62
CA TRP A 247 4.54 -13.27 -16.58
C TRP A 247 4.73 -12.69 -15.17
N GLU A 248 5.95 -12.24 -14.92
CA GLU A 248 6.41 -11.66 -13.65
C GLU A 248 7.26 -10.42 -13.89
N GLN A 249 7.50 -9.64 -12.84
CA GLN A 249 8.39 -8.48 -12.86
C GLN A 249 9.57 -8.71 -11.92
N ILE A 250 10.79 -8.69 -12.46
CA ILE A 250 12.01 -9.01 -11.71
C ILE A 250 12.85 -7.75 -11.50
N GLY A 251 13.42 -7.63 -10.31
CA GLY A 251 14.38 -6.60 -9.92
C GLY A 251 13.78 -5.22 -9.70
N ILE A 252 14.60 -4.29 -9.19
CA ILE A 252 14.20 -2.91 -8.84
C ILE A 252 13.65 -2.14 -10.07
N ARG A 253 14.10 -2.50 -11.27
CA ARG A 253 13.64 -1.91 -12.54
C ARG A 253 12.33 -2.51 -13.08
N ALA A 254 11.74 -3.48 -12.39
CA ALA A 254 10.49 -4.15 -12.75
C ALA A 254 10.43 -4.63 -14.21
N ILE A 255 11.48 -5.36 -14.64
CA ILE A 255 11.57 -5.90 -16.00
C ILE A 255 10.55 -7.04 -16.14
N SER A 256 9.71 -6.98 -17.16
CA SER A 256 8.66 -7.98 -17.38
C SER A 256 9.19 -9.15 -18.19
N GLN A 257 8.98 -10.37 -17.70
CA GLN A 257 9.43 -11.60 -18.34
C GLN A 257 8.29 -12.63 -18.41
N ILE A 258 8.21 -13.35 -19.54
CA ILE A 258 7.32 -14.50 -19.70
C ILE A 258 7.95 -15.71 -19.00
N THR A 259 7.21 -16.36 -18.12
CA THR A 259 7.77 -17.37 -17.20
C THR A 259 7.52 -18.81 -17.60
N GLN A 260 6.64 -19.06 -18.58
CA GLN A 260 6.28 -20.41 -19.02
C GLN A 260 6.42 -20.57 -20.53
N THR A 261 6.47 -21.83 -20.98
CA THR A 261 6.55 -22.16 -22.41
C THR A 261 5.26 -21.76 -23.15
N THR A 262 5.37 -21.65 -24.48
CA THR A 262 4.22 -21.38 -25.37
C THR A 262 3.09 -22.39 -25.17
N GLU A 263 3.39 -23.69 -25.06
CA GLU A 263 2.38 -24.75 -24.90
C GLU A 263 1.65 -24.65 -23.56
N GLN A 264 2.38 -24.46 -22.46
CA GLN A 264 1.78 -24.28 -21.13
C GLN A 264 0.91 -23.02 -21.09
N THR A 265 1.40 -21.92 -21.67
CA THR A 265 0.68 -20.65 -21.78
C THR A 265 -0.60 -20.82 -22.59
N LYS A 266 -0.53 -21.48 -23.74
CA LYS A 266 -1.68 -21.79 -24.59
C LYS A 266 -2.74 -22.61 -23.85
N MET A 267 -2.33 -23.65 -23.12
CA MET A 267 -3.23 -24.51 -22.36
C MET A 267 -3.98 -23.71 -21.28
N ALA A 268 -3.26 -22.93 -20.48
CA ALA A 268 -3.85 -22.13 -19.42
C ALA A 268 -4.78 -21.03 -19.96
N ILE A 269 -4.40 -20.36 -21.05
CA ILE A 269 -5.26 -19.35 -21.71
C ILE A 269 -6.51 -20.00 -22.30
N THR A 270 -6.38 -21.19 -22.88
CA THR A 270 -7.54 -21.93 -23.40
C THR A 270 -8.53 -22.22 -22.27
N LYS A 271 -8.04 -22.71 -21.12
CA LYS A 271 -8.86 -22.92 -19.90
C LYS A 271 -9.51 -21.61 -19.44
N HIS A 272 -8.75 -20.52 -19.40
CA HIS A 272 -9.26 -19.18 -19.06
C HIS A 272 -10.41 -18.73 -19.97
N LEU A 273 -10.21 -18.80 -21.30
CA LEU A 273 -11.18 -18.34 -22.29
C LEU A 273 -12.42 -19.24 -22.31
N MET A 274 -12.27 -20.56 -22.20
CA MET A 274 -13.39 -21.48 -22.09
C MET A 274 -14.23 -21.21 -20.84
N ASN A 275 -13.59 -20.95 -19.70
CA ASN A 275 -14.30 -20.57 -18.47
C ASN A 275 -15.07 -19.26 -18.64
N LEU A 276 -14.49 -18.24 -19.27
CA LEU A 276 -15.22 -17.00 -19.55
C LEU A 276 -16.39 -17.23 -20.53
N LYS A 277 -16.18 -17.99 -21.60
CA LYS A 277 -17.25 -18.31 -22.57
C LYS A 277 -18.40 -19.08 -21.92
N LYS A 278 -18.10 -20.03 -21.03
CA LYS A 278 -19.07 -20.80 -20.26
C LYS A 278 -20.07 -19.88 -19.53
N TYR A 279 -19.57 -18.83 -18.89
CA TYR A 279 -20.40 -17.91 -18.11
C TYR A 279 -21.01 -16.74 -18.90
N PHE A 280 -20.36 -16.28 -19.97
CA PHE A 280 -20.72 -15.01 -20.62
C PHE A 280 -21.05 -15.15 -22.11
N GLY A 281 -20.75 -16.28 -22.74
CA GLY A 281 -20.95 -16.48 -24.18
C GLY A 281 -19.89 -15.76 -25.03
N SER A 282 -20.25 -14.66 -25.67
CA SER A 282 -19.35 -13.89 -26.55
C SER A 282 -18.37 -13.02 -25.75
N LEU A 283 -17.11 -12.94 -26.18
CA LEU A 283 -16.07 -12.19 -25.48
C LEU A 283 -15.48 -11.09 -26.37
N LEU A 284 -15.48 -9.86 -25.86
CA LEU A 284 -14.67 -8.76 -26.41
C LEU A 284 -13.50 -8.49 -25.45
N LEU A 285 -12.30 -8.84 -25.88
CA LEU A 285 -11.05 -8.72 -25.12
C LEU A 285 -10.34 -7.43 -25.53
N ILE A 286 -10.26 -6.47 -24.62
CA ILE A 286 -9.61 -5.18 -24.85
C ILE A 286 -8.31 -5.12 -24.05
N ASP A 287 -7.17 -5.02 -24.73
CA ASP A 287 -5.87 -4.87 -24.10
C ASP A 287 -5.37 -3.43 -24.15
N LEU A 288 -5.17 -2.80 -22.98
CA LEU A 288 -4.85 -1.37 -22.84
C LEU A 288 -3.34 -1.09 -22.70
N MET A 289 -2.50 -2.06 -23.06
CA MET A 289 -1.04 -2.03 -22.92
C MET A 289 -0.40 -1.03 -23.90
N ALA A 290 0.66 -0.37 -23.45
CA ALA A 290 1.41 0.58 -24.28
C ALA A 290 2.25 -0.16 -25.32
N VAL A 291 2.21 0.28 -26.58
CA VAL A 291 2.95 -0.36 -27.68
C VAL A 291 4.41 0.08 -27.68
N ASP A 292 4.69 1.29 -27.21
CA ASP A 292 6.03 1.90 -27.20
C ASP A 292 6.92 1.50 -26.01
N LYS A 293 6.39 0.70 -25.07
CA LYS A 293 7.14 0.24 -23.89
C LYS A 293 7.50 -1.25 -24.03
N PRO A 294 8.80 -1.61 -24.09
CA PRO A 294 9.23 -3.00 -24.27
C PRO A 294 8.61 -3.99 -23.26
N ASN A 295 8.56 -3.60 -21.98
CA ASN A 295 8.01 -4.42 -20.90
C ASN A 295 6.50 -4.70 -21.06
N GLU A 296 5.74 -3.77 -21.63
CA GLU A 296 4.30 -3.97 -21.87
C GLU A 296 4.06 -4.67 -23.21
N ALA A 297 4.85 -4.34 -24.23
CA ALA A 297 4.74 -4.88 -25.58
C ALA A 297 4.95 -6.40 -25.61
N ILE A 298 5.94 -6.94 -24.89
CA ILE A 298 6.21 -8.38 -24.85
C ILE A 298 5.00 -9.18 -24.35
N ILE A 299 4.32 -8.68 -23.30
CA ILE A 299 3.15 -9.34 -22.70
C ILE A 299 1.96 -9.30 -23.68
N SER A 300 1.69 -8.12 -24.24
CA SER A 300 0.55 -7.91 -25.16
C SER A 300 0.72 -8.70 -26.46
N GLN A 301 1.93 -8.73 -27.01
CA GLN A 301 2.25 -9.50 -28.21
C GLN A 301 2.11 -11.00 -27.96
N THR A 302 2.64 -11.50 -26.83
CA THR A 302 2.47 -12.90 -26.43
C THR A 302 0.98 -13.25 -26.32
N TYR A 303 0.18 -12.41 -25.65
CA TYR A 303 -1.25 -12.66 -25.51
C TYR A 303 -1.99 -12.71 -26.85
N LYS A 304 -1.68 -11.77 -27.75
CA LYS A 304 -2.24 -11.72 -29.11
C LYS A 304 -1.91 -12.97 -29.91
N GLU A 305 -0.65 -13.42 -29.86
CA GLU A 305 -0.20 -14.64 -30.52
C GLU A 305 -0.94 -15.87 -29.98
N MET A 306 -1.07 -15.99 -28.66
CA MET A 306 -1.80 -17.12 -28.05
C MET A 306 -3.28 -17.12 -28.45
N ILE A 307 -3.96 -15.97 -28.45
CA ILE A 307 -5.36 -15.89 -28.91
C ILE A 307 -5.49 -16.35 -30.36
N ASN A 308 -4.59 -15.89 -31.24
CA ASN A 308 -4.61 -16.28 -32.65
C ASN A 308 -4.36 -17.78 -32.85
N MET A 309 -3.48 -18.38 -32.05
CA MET A 309 -3.21 -19.83 -32.09
C MET A 309 -4.39 -20.66 -31.54
N ILE A 310 -5.10 -20.15 -30.54
CA ILE A 310 -6.23 -20.82 -29.91
C ILE A 310 -7.48 -20.75 -30.81
N ASN A 311 -7.69 -19.61 -31.48
CA ASN A 311 -8.74 -19.39 -32.49
C ASN A 311 -10.15 -19.90 -32.08
N LEU A 312 -10.59 -19.56 -30.87
CA LEU A 312 -11.93 -19.92 -30.39
C LEU A 312 -13.01 -19.00 -30.99
N PRO A 313 -14.19 -19.53 -31.34
CA PRO A 313 -15.26 -18.75 -31.96
C PRO A 313 -15.87 -17.72 -30.99
N GLN A 314 -16.44 -16.64 -31.54
CA GLN A 314 -17.09 -15.56 -30.78
C GLN A 314 -16.19 -14.88 -29.75
N ILE A 315 -14.88 -14.87 -30.00
CA ILE A 315 -13.89 -14.09 -29.26
C ILE A 315 -13.32 -13.05 -30.22
N GLN A 316 -13.34 -11.79 -29.81
CA GLN A 316 -12.67 -10.70 -30.51
C GLN A 316 -11.61 -10.10 -29.59
N HIS A 317 -10.42 -9.86 -30.14
CA HIS A 317 -9.32 -9.28 -29.40
C HIS A 317 -8.86 -7.98 -30.08
N GLN A 318 -8.74 -6.93 -29.28
CA GLN A 318 -8.28 -5.62 -29.74
C GLN A 318 -7.27 -5.04 -28.74
N GLN A 319 -6.10 -4.64 -29.26
CA GLN A 319 -5.13 -3.86 -28.52
C GLN A 319 -5.37 -2.36 -28.75
N ILE A 320 -5.39 -1.57 -27.69
CA ILE A 320 -5.60 -0.13 -27.72
C ILE A 320 -4.48 0.52 -26.90
N ASP A 321 -3.61 1.31 -27.56
CA ASP A 321 -2.57 2.06 -26.85
C ASP A 321 -3.18 3.21 -26.03
N PHE A 322 -3.51 2.90 -24.78
CA PHE A 322 -4.16 3.85 -23.87
C PHE A 322 -3.35 5.14 -23.65
N LYS A 323 -2.01 5.05 -23.69
CA LYS A 323 -1.10 6.19 -23.48
C LYS A 323 -1.22 7.19 -24.64
N GLN A 324 -1.33 6.70 -25.87
CA GLN A 324 -1.53 7.56 -27.05
C GLN A 324 -2.83 8.37 -26.95
N TYR A 325 -3.93 7.72 -26.54
CA TYR A 325 -5.23 8.37 -26.44
C TYR A 325 -5.35 9.29 -25.22
N CYS A 326 -4.63 9.01 -24.12
CA CYS A 326 -4.74 9.78 -22.88
C CYS A 326 -3.59 10.77 -22.63
N LYS A 327 -2.79 11.14 -23.65
CA LYS A 327 -1.85 12.28 -23.52
C LYS A 327 -2.61 13.54 -23.07
N ASN A 328 -2.17 14.15 -21.97
CA ASN A 328 -2.82 15.29 -21.29
C ASN A 328 -4.20 15.00 -20.67
N TYR A 329 -4.49 13.75 -20.31
CA TYR A 329 -5.71 13.37 -19.55
C TYR A 329 -7.04 13.66 -20.27
N LYS A 330 -7.02 13.81 -21.59
CA LYS A 330 -8.22 14.04 -22.43
C LYS A 330 -8.89 12.73 -22.83
N PHE A 331 -9.71 12.17 -21.94
CA PHE A 331 -10.37 10.87 -22.10
C PHE A 331 -11.38 10.76 -23.26
N GLU A 332 -11.74 11.87 -23.90
CA GLU A 332 -12.62 11.92 -25.08
C GLU A 332 -11.99 11.26 -26.31
N LYS A 333 -10.66 11.21 -26.35
CA LYS A 333 -9.93 10.53 -27.42
C LYS A 333 -10.16 9.01 -27.43
N LEU A 334 -10.76 8.44 -26.38
CA LEU A 334 -11.20 7.05 -26.35
C LEU A 334 -12.58 6.84 -26.98
N ASN A 335 -13.38 7.91 -27.19
CA ASN A 335 -14.73 7.80 -27.77
C ASN A 335 -14.74 7.09 -29.14
N PRO A 336 -13.80 7.34 -30.07
CA PRO A 336 -13.74 6.61 -31.34
C PRO A 336 -13.62 5.09 -31.17
N GLN A 337 -12.93 4.63 -30.12
CA GLN A 337 -12.78 3.20 -29.83
C GLN A 337 -14.08 2.57 -29.34
N ILE A 338 -14.88 3.32 -28.57
CA ILE A 338 -16.23 2.88 -28.17
C ILE A 338 -17.16 2.84 -29.39
N ILE A 339 -17.08 3.85 -30.26
CA ILE A 339 -17.88 3.92 -31.50
C ILE A 339 -17.52 2.77 -32.44
N GLN A 340 -16.24 2.45 -32.59
CA GLN A 340 -15.78 1.33 -33.42
C GLN A 340 -16.36 -0.02 -32.95
N ASN A 341 -16.54 -0.20 -31.64
CA ASN A 341 -17.08 -1.42 -31.05
C ASN A 341 -18.60 -1.36 -30.81
N LYS A 342 -19.29 -0.33 -31.31
CA LYS A 342 -20.70 -0.04 -31.01
C LYS A 342 -21.63 -1.25 -31.24
N ASP A 343 -21.50 -1.92 -32.38
CA ASP A 343 -22.41 -2.99 -32.76
C ASP A 343 -22.28 -4.20 -31.81
N ILE A 344 -21.05 -4.56 -31.45
CA ILE A 344 -20.76 -5.62 -30.47
C ILE A 344 -21.30 -5.22 -29.10
N LEU A 345 -21.07 -3.98 -28.67
CA LEU A 345 -21.56 -3.47 -27.38
C LEU A 345 -23.10 -3.44 -27.31
N ILE A 346 -23.80 -3.20 -28.43
CA ILE A 346 -25.27 -3.28 -28.51
C ILE A 346 -25.73 -4.75 -28.38
N GLN A 347 -25.06 -5.67 -29.09
CA GLN A 347 -25.37 -7.10 -29.00
C GLN A 347 -25.14 -7.64 -27.58
N GLN A 348 -24.13 -7.13 -26.87
CA GLN A 348 -23.76 -7.51 -25.50
C GLN A 348 -24.39 -6.58 -24.42
N SER A 349 -25.46 -5.86 -24.76
CA SER A 349 -25.89 -4.67 -24.00
C SER A 349 -26.24 -4.90 -22.54
N TYR A 350 -27.37 -5.51 -22.21
CA TYR A 350 -27.81 -5.66 -20.81
C TYR A 350 -28.89 -6.73 -20.62
N THR A 351 -28.99 -7.20 -19.39
CA THR A 351 -30.14 -7.97 -18.90
C THR A 351 -31.24 -7.01 -18.48
N LYS A 352 -32.49 -7.31 -18.82
CA LYS A 352 -33.66 -6.47 -18.52
C LYS A 352 -34.71 -7.29 -17.79
N PHE A 353 -35.22 -6.74 -16.70
CA PHE A 353 -36.38 -7.22 -15.97
C PHE A 353 -37.49 -6.19 -16.03
N GLN A 354 -38.74 -6.64 -16.11
CA GLN A 354 -39.93 -5.80 -16.04
C GLN A 354 -40.99 -6.47 -15.17
N ASN A 355 -41.46 -5.77 -14.14
CA ASN A 355 -42.38 -6.32 -13.12
C ASN A 355 -41.83 -7.64 -12.53
N GLY A 356 -40.53 -7.70 -12.27
CA GLY A 356 -39.84 -8.90 -11.77
C GLY A 356 -39.65 -10.04 -12.79
N LYS A 357 -40.16 -9.91 -14.03
CA LYS A 357 -39.99 -10.93 -15.09
C LYS A 357 -38.78 -10.63 -15.95
N LEU A 358 -37.99 -11.66 -16.24
CA LEU A 358 -36.85 -11.58 -17.15
C LEU A 358 -37.32 -11.38 -18.60
N MET A 359 -36.88 -10.29 -19.23
CA MET A 359 -37.25 -9.90 -20.59
C MET A 359 -36.11 -10.12 -21.60
N ASN A 360 -34.87 -9.86 -21.17
CA ASN A 360 -33.66 -10.06 -21.98
C ASN A 360 -32.48 -10.43 -21.09
N ILE A 361 -31.51 -11.18 -21.63
CA ILE A 361 -30.28 -11.56 -20.94
C ILE A 361 -29.09 -10.98 -21.70
N GLN A 362 -28.11 -10.46 -20.96
CA GLN A 362 -26.83 -10.04 -21.52
C GLN A 362 -26.11 -11.26 -22.13
N ASN A 363 -25.87 -11.23 -23.44
CA ASN A 363 -25.21 -12.31 -24.18
C ASN A 363 -23.81 -11.90 -24.65
N GLY A 364 -22.91 -11.70 -23.69
CA GLY A 364 -21.50 -11.39 -23.92
C GLY A 364 -20.92 -10.45 -22.88
N VAL A 365 -19.60 -10.37 -22.82
CA VAL A 365 -18.91 -9.49 -21.87
C VAL A 365 -17.66 -8.86 -22.47
N VAL A 366 -17.41 -7.62 -22.07
CA VAL A 366 -16.14 -6.96 -22.32
C VAL A 366 -15.17 -7.27 -21.18
N ARG A 367 -14.02 -7.85 -21.51
CA ARG A 367 -12.89 -8.04 -20.60
C ARG A 367 -11.79 -7.03 -20.94
N THR A 368 -11.51 -6.11 -20.02
CA THR A 368 -10.44 -5.13 -20.16
C THR A 368 -9.18 -5.58 -19.41
N ASN A 369 -8.07 -5.71 -20.13
CA ASN A 369 -6.77 -6.10 -19.59
C ASN A 369 -5.80 -4.91 -19.52
N CYS A 370 -4.87 -4.97 -18.57
CA CYS A 370 -3.81 -3.97 -18.37
C CYS A 370 -2.68 -4.59 -17.52
N LEU A 371 -1.50 -3.96 -17.50
CA LEU A 371 -0.36 -4.34 -16.65
C LEU A 371 -0.75 -4.39 -15.16
N ASP A 372 -1.38 -3.32 -14.68
CA ASP A 372 -2.00 -3.20 -13.37
C ASP A 372 -3.46 -2.81 -13.60
N CYS A 373 -4.40 -3.70 -13.27
CA CYS A 373 -5.82 -3.56 -13.60
C CYS A 373 -6.56 -2.53 -12.72
N LEU A 374 -6.01 -1.33 -12.59
CA LEU A 374 -6.49 -0.26 -11.74
C LEU A 374 -6.96 0.95 -12.54
N ASP A 375 -6.01 1.75 -13.03
CA ASP A 375 -6.30 3.11 -13.49
C ASP A 375 -6.84 3.14 -14.93
N ARG A 376 -6.17 2.45 -15.87
CA ARG A 376 -6.56 2.42 -17.29
C ARG A 376 -7.87 1.69 -17.53
N THR A 377 -8.03 0.53 -16.88
CA THR A 377 -9.21 -0.33 -16.98
C THR A 377 -10.45 0.35 -16.42
N ASN A 378 -10.35 1.03 -15.26
CA ASN A 378 -11.49 1.72 -14.66
C ASN A 378 -12.03 2.83 -15.57
N VAL A 379 -11.14 3.63 -16.16
CA VAL A 379 -11.52 4.67 -17.12
C VAL A 379 -12.25 4.08 -18.33
N PHE A 380 -11.69 3.05 -18.95
CA PHE A 380 -12.28 2.45 -20.15
C PHE A 380 -13.65 1.81 -19.86
N GLN A 381 -13.77 1.07 -18.76
CA GLN A 381 -15.04 0.49 -18.33
C GLN A 381 -16.09 1.55 -17.99
N THR A 382 -15.68 2.71 -17.44
CA THR A 382 -16.59 3.85 -17.20
C THR A 382 -17.16 4.40 -18.52
N LYS A 383 -16.37 4.44 -19.59
CA LYS A 383 -16.83 4.87 -20.92
C LYS A 383 -17.84 3.89 -21.53
N ILE A 384 -17.61 2.58 -21.37
CA ILE A 384 -18.60 1.56 -21.75
C ILE A 384 -19.87 1.72 -20.91
N ALA A 385 -19.74 1.92 -19.60
CA ALA A 385 -20.87 2.10 -18.70
C ALA A 385 -21.77 3.27 -19.13
N PHE A 386 -21.16 4.39 -19.56
CA PHE A 386 -21.88 5.52 -20.14
C PHE A 386 -22.61 5.17 -21.43
N PHE A 387 -21.94 4.46 -22.35
CA PHE A 387 -22.55 4.02 -23.60
C PHE A 387 -23.77 3.10 -23.34
N ILE A 388 -23.63 2.12 -22.43
CA ILE A 388 -24.72 1.21 -22.06
C ILE A 388 -25.85 1.94 -21.33
N THR A 389 -25.52 2.88 -20.44
CA THR A 389 -26.52 3.73 -19.76
C THR A 389 -27.35 4.50 -20.80
N ASN A 390 -26.73 5.02 -21.86
CA ASN A 390 -27.45 5.67 -22.95
C ASN A 390 -28.43 4.72 -23.66
N LEU A 391 -28.03 3.47 -23.91
CA LEU A 391 -28.93 2.47 -24.49
C LEU A 391 -30.12 2.15 -23.56
N ILE A 392 -29.88 2.05 -22.25
CA ILE A 392 -30.93 1.80 -21.26
C ILE A 392 -31.91 2.98 -21.22
N LEU A 393 -31.42 4.22 -21.19
CA LEU A 393 -32.26 5.41 -21.17
C LEU A 393 -33.12 5.54 -22.43
N ASN A 394 -32.56 5.18 -23.60
CA ASN A 394 -33.34 5.13 -24.84
C ASN A 394 -34.46 4.07 -24.77
N ASP A 395 -34.21 2.89 -24.22
CA ASP A 395 -35.25 1.85 -24.01
C ASP A 395 -36.30 2.25 -22.96
N LEU A 396 -35.94 3.13 -22.04
CA LEU A 396 -36.86 3.79 -21.11
C LEU A 396 -37.66 4.94 -21.77
N GLY A 397 -37.34 5.33 -23.00
CA GLY A 397 -37.96 6.48 -23.68
C GLY A 397 -37.44 7.84 -23.20
N ILE A 398 -36.33 7.86 -22.45
CA ILE A 398 -35.72 9.07 -21.90
C ILE A 398 -34.70 9.61 -22.91
N ASN A 399 -35.01 10.75 -23.52
CA ASN A 399 -34.11 11.39 -24.47
C ASN A 399 -33.15 12.34 -23.73
N ILE A 400 -31.87 11.96 -23.68
CA ILE A 400 -30.88 12.61 -22.82
C ILE A 400 -30.64 14.08 -23.18
N PRO A 401 -30.37 14.47 -24.44
CA PRO A 401 -30.28 15.88 -24.81
C PRO A 401 -31.49 16.73 -24.41
N LYS A 402 -32.70 16.17 -24.52
CA LYS A 402 -33.96 16.89 -24.20
C LYS A 402 -34.22 16.96 -22.70
N GLU A 403 -34.11 15.83 -22.00
CA GLU A 403 -34.45 15.68 -20.58
C GLU A 403 -33.36 16.26 -19.67
N PHE A 404 -32.11 16.21 -20.11
CA PHE A 404 -30.93 16.51 -19.31
C PHE A 404 -30.09 17.69 -19.84
N ARG A 405 -30.47 18.30 -20.97
CA ARG A 405 -29.82 19.48 -21.58
C ARG A 405 -28.31 19.31 -21.82
N CYS A 406 -27.89 18.15 -22.32
CA CYS A 406 -26.49 17.86 -22.64
C CYS A 406 -26.27 17.65 -24.14
N GLU A 407 -25.09 18.01 -24.67
CA GLU A 407 -24.81 17.94 -26.11
C GLU A 407 -24.65 16.49 -26.62
N THR A 408 -23.97 15.60 -25.89
CA THR A 408 -24.08 14.12 -25.98
C THR A 408 -23.38 13.45 -24.79
N ILE A 409 -23.69 12.18 -24.46
CA ILE A 409 -23.00 11.44 -23.38
C ILE A 409 -21.52 11.13 -23.70
N LEU A 410 -21.12 11.17 -24.96
CA LEU A 410 -19.75 10.87 -25.36
C LEU A 410 -18.81 12.07 -25.15
N ASP A 411 -19.30 13.31 -25.26
CA ASP A 411 -18.53 14.55 -25.06
C ASP A 411 -18.59 15.00 -23.59
N LEU A 412 -17.64 14.53 -22.77
CA LEU A 412 -17.67 14.64 -21.30
C LEU A 412 -16.62 15.62 -20.74
N SER A 413 -16.00 16.44 -21.59
CA SER A 413 -14.94 17.40 -21.22
C SER A 413 -15.45 18.54 -20.34
N ASP A 414 -16.68 18.99 -20.54
CA ASP A 414 -17.11 20.29 -20.00
C ASP A 414 -17.93 20.16 -18.71
N GLN A 415 -17.29 20.41 -17.55
CA GLN A 415 -17.81 20.09 -16.21
C GLN A 415 -19.04 20.91 -15.79
N GLU A 416 -19.15 22.15 -16.27
CA GLU A 416 -20.17 23.11 -15.81
C GLU A 416 -21.56 22.84 -16.41
N LYS A 417 -21.66 21.97 -17.44
CA LYS A 417 -22.91 21.61 -18.12
C LYS A 417 -23.31 20.14 -17.97
N VAL A 418 -22.62 19.36 -17.12
CA VAL A 418 -22.86 17.91 -16.99
C VAL A 418 -24.08 17.61 -16.10
N HIS A 419 -24.98 16.77 -16.60
CA HIS A 419 -26.15 16.29 -15.87
C HIS A 419 -25.80 15.52 -14.60
N ASP A 420 -26.68 15.57 -13.58
CA ASP A 420 -26.44 14.95 -12.27
C ASP A 420 -26.28 13.43 -12.35
N LEU A 421 -27.00 12.74 -13.26
CA LEU A 421 -26.80 11.30 -13.50
C LEU A 421 -25.36 11.00 -13.95
N ILE A 422 -24.80 11.83 -14.83
CA ILE A 422 -23.44 11.61 -15.34
C ILE A 422 -22.42 11.88 -14.24
N LYS A 423 -22.61 12.95 -13.46
CA LYS A 423 -21.79 13.23 -12.27
C LYS A 423 -21.82 12.07 -11.29
N LEU A 424 -23.01 11.54 -11.03
CA LEU A 424 -23.23 10.41 -10.14
C LEU A 424 -22.48 9.15 -10.62
N ILE A 425 -22.60 8.80 -11.90
CA ILE A 425 -21.87 7.67 -12.48
C ILE A 425 -20.36 7.90 -12.36
N LYS A 426 -19.85 9.09 -12.68
CA LYS A 426 -18.41 9.42 -12.51
C LYS A 426 -17.94 9.24 -11.06
N ILE A 427 -18.76 9.67 -10.09
CA ILE A 427 -18.45 9.56 -8.67
C ILE A 427 -18.37 8.09 -8.26
N LEU A 428 -19.40 7.29 -8.55
CA LEU A 428 -19.47 5.88 -8.15
C LEU A 428 -18.37 5.04 -8.82
N TRP A 429 -18.11 5.25 -10.11
CA TRP A 429 -17.01 4.57 -10.81
C TRP A 429 -15.62 5.01 -10.31
N GLY A 430 -15.46 6.28 -9.92
CA GLY A 430 -14.24 6.77 -9.29
C GLY A 430 -14.00 6.11 -7.92
N GLU A 431 -15.05 6.01 -7.10
CA GLU A 431 -14.98 5.35 -5.78
C GLU A 431 -14.73 3.85 -5.88
N SER A 432 -15.36 3.16 -6.85
CA SER A 432 -15.02 1.78 -7.18
C SER A 432 -13.53 1.64 -7.54
N GLY A 433 -13.01 2.53 -8.39
CA GLY A 433 -11.59 2.58 -8.75
C GLY A 433 -10.67 2.77 -7.54
N ASP A 434 -11.01 3.68 -6.64
CA ASP A 434 -10.26 3.94 -5.41
C ASP A 434 -10.27 2.74 -4.45
N ASN A 435 -11.42 2.12 -4.23
CA ASN A 435 -11.54 0.94 -3.36
C ASN A 435 -10.71 -0.23 -3.90
N ILE A 436 -10.85 -0.56 -5.19
CA ILE A 436 -10.07 -1.64 -5.79
C ILE A 436 -8.57 -1.31 -5.81
N SER A 437 -8.18 -0.04 -6.02
CA SER A 437 -6.77 0.39 -5.94
C SER A 437 -6.20 0.27 -4.52
N ARG A 438 -6.98 0.61 -3.48
CA ARG A 438 -6.54 0.46 -2.08
C ARG A 438 -6.32 -1.00 -1.71
N LEU A 439 -7.19 -1.90 -2.16
CA LEU A 439 -7.08 -3.34 -1.92
C LEU A 439 -5.83 -3.96 -2.58
N TYR A 440 -5.39 -3.40 -3.71
CA TYR A 440 -4.29 -3.97 -4.51
C TYR A 440 -2.94 -3.29 -4.30
N ALA A 441 -2.91 -1.96 -4.21
CA ALA A 441 -1.70 -1.14 -4.16
C ALA A 441 -1.53 -0.35 -2.85
N GLY A 442 -2.49 -0.47 -1.93
CA GLY A 442 -2.51 0.26 -0.64
C GLY A 442 -2.66 1.79 -0.78
N THR A 443 -3.02 2.29 -1.97
CA THR A 443 -3.22 3.71 -2.26
C THR A 443 -4.47 3.93 -3.10
N ASN A 444 -5.10 5.11 -2.99
CA ASN A 444 -6.17 5.53 -3.91
C ASN A 444 -5.72 5.49 -5.38
N SER A 445 -6.68 5.42 -6.30
CA SER A 445 -6.38 5.45 -7.73
C SER A 445 -5.70 6.78 -8.09
N SER A 446 -4.78 6.70 -9.05
CA SER A 446 -4.10 7.90 -9.53
C SER A 446 -4.98 8.72 -10.48
N THR A 447 -6.13 8.18 -10.90
CA THR A 447 -7.03 8.76 -11.90
C THR A 447 -8.32 9.36 -11.35
N THR A 448 -8.66 9.13 -10.09
CA THR A 448 -9.96 9.53 -9.50
C THR A 448 -10.22 11.02 -9.53
N LYS A 449 -9.22 11.85 -9.17
CA LYS A 449 -9.36 13.31 -9.27
C LYS A 449 -9.68 13.73 -10.70
N ILE A 450 -9.09 13.09 -11.69
CA ILE A 450 -9.25 13.44 -13.10
C ILE A 450 -10.60 12.91 -13.65
N GLN A 451 -11.07 11.74 -13.20
CA GLN A 451 -12.41 11.24 -13.48
C GLN A 451 -13.51 12.15 -12.89
N LYS A 452 -13.26 12.72 -11.71
CA LYS A 452 -14.19 13.63 -11.01
C LYS A 452 -14.11 15.08 -11.52
N THR A 453 -12.93 15.62 -11.83
CA THR A 453 -12.73 17.07 -12.11
C THR A 453 -12.12 17.44 -13.48
N GLY A 454 -11.77 16.47 -14.34
CA GLY A 454 -11.43 16.76 -15.76
C GLY A 454 -10.17 17.60 -16.04
N GLY A 455 -9.36 17.96 -15.05
CA GLY A 455 -8.16 18.80 -15.24
C GLY A 455 -7.01 18.48 -14.27
N SER A 456 -5.77 18.69 -14.73
CA SER A 456 -4.53 18.53 -13.97
C SER A 456 -3.99 19.88 -13.47
N SER A 457 -3.91 20.06 -12.15
CA SER A 457 -3.15 21.16 -11.52
C SER A 457 -1.75 20.69 -11.10
N TRP A 458 -0.80 21.61 -10.91
CA TRP A 458 0.61 21.33 -10.52
C TRP A 458 0.73 20.46 -9.25
N THR A 459 -0.28 20.44 -8.39
CA THR A 459 -0.39 19.55 -7.22
C THR A 459 -0.46 18.05 -7.57
N GLY A 460 -0.89 17.71 -8.78
CA GLY A 460 -1.01 16.32 -9.25
C GLY A 460 0.34 15.63 -9.42
N ILE A 461 1.38 16.32 -9.87
CA ILE A 461 2.72 15.73 -10.11
C ILE A 461 3.38 15.31 -8.79
N ILE A 462 3.24 16.12 -7.73
CA ILE A 462 3.75 15.84 -6.38
C ILE A 462 2.95 14.69 -5.72
N GLU A 463 1.64 14.69 -5.88
CA GLU A 463 0.78 13.60 -5.39
C GLU A 463 1.05 12.27 -6.12
N HIS A 464 1.39 12.31 -7.42
CA HIS A 464 1.84 11.13 -8.18
C HIS A 464 3.20 10.61 -7.69
N GLY A 465 4.13 11.49 -7.33
CA GLY A 465 5.42 11.11 -6.72
C GLY A 465 5.26 10.45 -5.36
N LEU A 466 4.46 11.04 -4.46
CA LEU A 466 4.14 10.46 -3.15
C LEU A 466 3.37 9.15 -3.25
N LYS A 467 2.44 9.02 -4.22
CA LYS A 467 1.77 7.74 -4.50
C LYS A 467 2.74 6.69 -5.05
N GLY A 468 3.71 7.08 -5.89
CA GLY A 468 4.79 6.21 -6.34
C GLY A 468 5.63 5.70 -5.18
N PHE A 469 5.99 6.59 -4.24
CA PHE A 469 6.73 6.25 -3.03
C PHE A 469 5.94 5.36 -2.07
N HIS A 470 4.66 5.67 -1.79
CA HIS A 470 3.82 4.79 -0.96
C HIS A 470 3.60 3.42 -1.60
N ARG A 471 3.51 3.33 -2.92
CA ARG A 471 3.41 2.04 -3.63
C ARG A 471 4.72 1.26 -3.53
N PHE A 472 5.87 1.94 -3.59
CA PHE A 472 7.19 1.32 -3.36
C PHE A 472 7.40 0.88 -1.91
N TYR A 473 6.97 1.68 -0.93
CA TYR A 473 6.99 1.31 0.48
C TYR A 473 6.06 0.12 0.76
N ASN A 474 4.81 0.19 0.28
CA ASN A 474 3.87 -0.92 0.43
C ASN A 474 4.44 -2.19 -0.21
N GLN A 475 5.06 -2.09 -1.38
CA GLN A 475 5.72 -3.17 -2.12
C GLN A 475 6.81 -3.86 -1.30
N ASN A 476 7.68 -3.12 -0.62
CA ASN A 476 8.83 -3.71 0.06
C ASN A 476 8.57 -4.09 1.52
N VAL A 477 7.54 -3.52 2.16
CA VAL A 477 7.33 -3.66 3.62
C VAL A 477 6.03 -4.37 3.99
N THR A 478 4.92 -4.07 3.31
CA THR A 478 3.59 -4.53 3.76
C THR A 478 2.94 -5.55 2.83
N ASP A 479 3.48 -5.71 1.62
CA ASP A 479 2.84 -6.50 0.57
C ASP A 479 2.93 -8.00 0.85
N GLU A 480 4.00 -8.46 1.51
CA GLU A 480 4.12 -9.84 1.99
C GLU A 480 3.09 -10.14 3.08
N GLU A 481 2.98 -9.30 4.11
CA GLU A 481 1.98 -9.46 5.18
C GLU A 481 0.54 -9.47 4.64
N LYS A 482 0.21 -8.54 3.72
CA LYS A 482 -1.11 -8.49 3.07
C LYS A 482 -1.38 -9.74 2.24
N GLN A 483 -0.36 -10.25 1.55
CA GLN A 483 -0.47 -11.48 0.78
C GLN A 483 -0.72 -12.68 1.70
N ASN A 484 0.00 -12.76 2.81
CA ASN A 484 -0.17 -13.82 3.80
C ASN A 484 -1.57 -13.80 4.43
N ILE A 485 -2.08 -12.62 4.81
CA ILE A 485 -3.45 -12.46 5.29
C ILE A 485 -4.47 -12.87 4.23
N TYR A 486 -4.27 -12.45 2.98
CA TYR A 486 -5.12 -12.87 1.87
C TYR A 486 -5.15 -14.40 1.74
N SER A 487 -3.98 -15.04 1.64
CA SER A 487 -3.84 -16.50 1.49
C SER A 487 -4.47 -17.25 2.67
N PHE A 488 -4.34 -16.73 3.89
CA PHE A 488 -5.00 -17.27 5.08
C PHE A 488 -6.53 -17.20 4.98
N ILE A 489 -7.07 -16.05 4.55
CA ILE A 489 -8.51 -15.82 4.44
C ILE A 489 -9.14 -16.71 3.38
N VAL A 490 -8.52 -16.82 2.20
CA VAL A 490 -9.07 -17.60 1.08
C VAL A 490 -8.66 -19.08 1.13
N GLY A 491 -7.67 -19.42 1.96
CA GLY A 491 -7.17 -20.79 2.13
C GLY A 491 -6.25 -21.25 0.99
N GLU A 492 -5.51 -20.34 0.35
CA GLU A 492 -4.49 -20.67 -0.64
C GLU A 492 -3.29 -21.36 0.07
N ASN A 493 -2.90 -22.54 -0.43
CA ASN A 493 -1.78 -23.37 0.04
C ASN A 493 -1.72 -23.67 1.56
N GLN A 494 -2.17 -24.87 1.96
CA GLN A 494 -1.98 -25.37 3.33
C GLN A 494 -0.50 -25.45 3.75
N GLN A 495 0.43 -25.58 2.79
CA GLN A 495 1.87 -25.50 3.06
C GLN A 495 2.36 -24.08 3.37
N GLN A 496 1.81 -23.04 2.72
CA GLN A 496 2.12 -21.63 3.07
C GLN A 496 1.45 -21.22 4.39
N ASN A 497 0.29 -21.79 4.75
CA ASN A 497 -0.28 -21.62 6.09
C ASN A 497 0.56 -22.33 7.18
N LYS A 498 1.18 -23.47 6.87
CA LYS A 498 2.21 -24.10 7.72
C LYS A 498 3.49 -23.28 7.77
N GLN A 499 3.88 -22.60 6.69
CA GLN A 499 4.96 -21.62 6.70
C GLN A 499 4.58 -20.31 7.41
N PHE A 500 3.31 -19.90 7.47
CA PHE A 500 2.87 -18.77 8.30
C PHE A 500 2.93 -19.14 9.78
N LEU A 501 2.40 -20.31 10.15
CA LEU A 501 2.54 -20.83 11.51
C LEU A 501 4.02 -21.09 11.85
N GLY A 502 4.80 -21.62 10.91
CA GLY A 502 6.24 -21.86 11.04
C GLY A 502 7.09 -20.59 11.01
N MET A 503 6.72 -19.55 10.25
CA MET A 503 7.33 -18.21 10.26
C MET A 503 6.95 -17.49 11.53
N VAL A 504 5.73 -17.66 12.06
CA VAL A 504 5.37 -17.11 13.37
C VAL A 504 6.07 -17.86 14.50
N GLU A 505 6.26 -19.17 14.41
CA GLU A 505 7.09 -19.97 15.33
C GLU A 505 8.60 -19.65 15.17
N GLN A 506 9.08 -19.34 13.96
CA GLN A 506 10.44 -18.83 13.71
C GLN A 506 10.60 -17.38 14.20
N MET A 507 9.57 -16.53 14.08
CA MET A 507 9.48 -15.20 14.72
C MET A 507 9.33 -15.30 16.24
N GLN A 508 8.97 -16.47 16.79
CA GLN A 508 9.00 -16.75 18.22
C GLN A 508 10.40 -17.22 18.69
N GLN A 509 11.22 -17.78 17.79
CA GLN A 509 12.61 -18.18 18.07
C GLN A 509 13.64 -17.11 17.70
N GLN A 510 13.33 -16.24 16.75
CA GLN A 510 14.09 -15.04 16.43
C GLN A 510 13.38 -13.87 17.09
N SER A 511 13.99 -13.34 18.14
CA SER A 511 13.60 -12.07 18.78
C SER A 511 13.22 -11.05 17.70
N PRO A 512 12.11 -10.31 17.84
CA PRO A 512 11.59 -9.50 16.74
C PRO A 512 12.64 -8.46 16.39
N ILE A 513 13.14 -8.52 15.15
CA ILE A 513 13.84 -7.42 14.52
C ILE A 513 12.77 -6.38 14.19
N ILE A 514 12.64 -5.38 15.06
CA ILE A 514 11.78 -4.24 14.77
C ILE A 514 12.61 -3.28 13.94
N HIS A 515 12.27 -3.13 12.65
CA HIS A 515 12.79 -2.01 11.86
C HIS A 515 12.15 -0.72 12.38
N LYS A 516 12.96 0.17 12.94
CA LYS A 516 12.55 1.53 13.28
C LYS A 516 13.20 2.51 12.32
N ASN A 517 12.38 3.46 11.88
CA ASN A 517 12.80 4.57 11.04
C ASN A 517 12.99 5.79 11.93
N LEU A 518 14.21 6.28 12.03
CA LEU A 518 14.58 7.47 12.77
C LEU A 518 14.90 8.60 11.80
N LEU A 519 14.15 9.70 11.89
CA LEU A 519 14.38 10.90 11.11
C LEU A 519 15.14 11.92 11.96
N LEU A 520 16.37 12.22 11.56
CA LEU A 520 17.21 13.26 12.13
C LEU A 520 17.25 14.46 11.19
N MET A 521 17.11 15.66 11.75
CA MET A 521 17.40 16.90 11.04
C MET A 521 18.65 17.52 11.66
N VAL A 522 19.73 17.59 10.90
CA VAL A 522 20.99 18.22 11.32
C VAL A 522 21.12 19.55 10.60
N ILE A 523 21.37 20.62 11.33
CA ILE A 523 21.54 21.96 10.79
C ILE A 523 22.94 22.43 11.17
N GLY A 524 23.81 22.57 10.18
CA GLY A 524 25.15 23.15 10.34
C GLY A 524 25.12 24.62 9.93
N TYR A 525 25.62 25.51 10.79
CA TYR A 525 25.54 26.94 10.55
C TYR A 525 26.85 27.64 10.92
N ASP A 526 27.48 28.26 9.93
CA ASP A 526 28.63 29.12 10.15
C ASP A 526 28.11 30.53 10.41
N ALA A 527 28.25 31.00 11.65
CA ALA A 527 27.83 32.35 11.98
C ALA A 527 28.72 33.42 11.34
N GLN A 528 29.92 33.07 10.84
CA GLN A 528 30.90 34.00 10.26
C GLN A 528 31.07 35.27 11.11
N ASN A 529 31.03 35.14 12.43
CA ASN A 529 31.11 36.26 13.35
C ASN A 529 29.95 37.30 13.29
N GLN A 530 28.80 36.95 12.71
CA GLN A 530 27.61 37.79 12.60
C GLN A 530 26.53 37.44 13.66
N THR A 531 25.62 38.37 13.96
CA THR A 531 24.52 38.14 14.93
C THR A 531 23.45 37.20 14.37
N ILE A 532 23.03 36.19 15.16
CA ILE A 532 22.03 35.17 14.79
C ILE A 532 20.61 35.75 14.83
N LYS A 533 20.20 36.53 13.83
CA LYS A 533 18.81 37.03 13.68
C LYS A 533 17.98 36.27 12.64
N ASP A 534 18.63 35.72 11.62
CA ASP A 534 17.96 35.15 10.43
C ASP A 534 17.74 33.62 10.48
N PHE A 535 18.12 32.96 11.57
CA PHE A 535 17.97 31.51 11.73
C PHE A 535 16.48 31.08 11.82
N PHE A 536 15.61 31.96 12.28
CA PHE A 536 14.27 31.59 12.77
C PHE A 536 13.19 31.40 11.70
N HIS A 537 13.53 31.37 10.41
CA HIS A 537 12.58 31.12 9.31
C HIS A 537 12.80 29.79 8.56
N LEU A 538 13.75 28.97 9.02
CA LEU A 538 14.36 27.91 8.19
C LEU A 538 13.73 26.51 8.34
N ILE A 539 12.77 26.32 9.23
CA ILE A 539 12.20 25.01 9.51
C ILE A 539 10.87 24.83 8.76
N ASP A 540 10.95 24.17 7.61
CA ASP A 540 9.79 23.86 6.77
C ASP A 540 8.98 22.69 7.35
N SER A 541 7.70 22.94 7.66
CA SER A 541 6.75 22.04 8.35
C SER A 541 6.35 20.73 7.64
N ARG A 542 6.99 20.38 6.51
CA ARG A 542 6.56 19.27 5.66
C ARG A 542 7.06 17.88 6.09
N GLN A 543 8.07 17.81 6.97
CA GLN A 543 8.61 16.58 7.54
C GLN A 543 8.91 16.79 9.02
N ILE A 544 8.54 15.84 9.86
CA ILE A 544 8.60 16.02 11.31
C ILE A 544 9.67 15.11 11.93
N PRO A 545 10.90 15.60 12.22
CA PRO A 545 12.01 14.78 12.68
C PRO A 545 11.90 14.38 14.16
N GLN A 546 12.44 13.23 14.57
CA GLN A 546 12.51 12.87 16.00
C GLN A 546 13.51 13.74 16.75
N PHE A 547 14.67 14.00 16.14
CA PHE A 547 15.69 14.90 16.68
C PHE A 547 16.01 16.03 15.70
N ILE A 548 16.17 17.22 16.25
CA ILE A 548 16.75 18.37 15.54
C ILE A 548 18.08 18.69 16.20
N ILE A 549 19.15 18.55 15.45
CA ILE A 549 20.53 18.77 15.91
C ILE A 549 21.02 20.05 15.24
N VAL A 550 21.50 21.00 16.02
CA VAL A 550 21.97 22.29 15.51
C VAL A 550 23.41 22.51 15.92
N LEU A 551 24.29 22.62 14.93
CA LEU A 551 25.73 22.77 15.08
C LEU A 551 26.13 24.16 14.61
N PHE A 552 26.54 25.02 15.54
CA PHE A 552 27.05 26.35 15.22
C PHE A 552 28.57 26.41 15.33
N GLN A 553 29.18 27.15 14.41
CA GLN A 553 30.62 27.42 14.34
C GLN A 553 30.85 28.94 14.14
N ASN A 554 32.06 29.40 14.50
CA ASN A 554 32.51 30.80 14.39
C ASN A 554 31.52 31.81 14.99
N ILE A 555 31.02 31.49 16.17
CA ILE A 555 30.14 32.39 16.92
C ILE A 555 31.02 33.41 17.64
N VAL A 556 30.75 34.70 17.43
CA VAL A 556 31.40 35.74 18.21
C VAL A 556 30.84 35.73 19.63
N LYS A 557 31.74 35.75 20.61
CA LYS A 557 31.46 35.83 22.06
C LYS A 557 30.71 37.11 22.51
N ILE A 558 30.09 37.86 21.61
CA ILE A 558 29.59 39.22 21.85
C ILE A 558 28.06 39.21 21.88
N CYS A 559 27.53 38.98 23.09
CA CYS A 559 26.53 39.81 23.81
C CYS A 559 25.48 39.04 24.61
N GLN A 560 25.28 37.73 24.44
CA GLN A 560 24.17 37.02 25.10
C GLN A 560 24.56 35.61 25.58
N PRO A 561 24.14 35.18 26.79
CA PRO A 561 24.45 33.83 27.32
C PRO A 561 23.93 32.73 26.39
N CYS A 562 24.56 31.55 26.38
CA CYS A 562 24.07 30.38 25.62
C CYS A 562 22.59 30.06 25.93
N ASN A 563 22.14 30.29 27.17
CA ASN A 563 20.72 30.18 27.53
C ASN A 563 19.81 31.09 26.71
N TYR A 564 20.24 32.32 26.39
CA TYR A 564 19.45 33.23 25.56
C TYR A 564 19.31 32.70 24.12
N ILE A 565 20.41 32.19 23.54
CA ILE A 565 20.40 31.64 22.18
C ILE A 565 19.55 30.36 22.14
N LYS A 566 19.69 29.50 23.16
CA LYS A 566 18.83 28.34 23.40
C LYS A 566 17.36 28.75 23.49
N ASP A 567 17.01 29.75 24.28
CA ASP A 567 15.62 30.19 24.49
C ASP A 567 14.99 30.77 23.21
N GLN A 568 15.75 31.53 22.43
CA GLN A 568 15.31 32.04 21.13
C GLN A 568 15.08 30.91 20.11
N MET A 569 15.96 29.90 20.08
CA MET A 569 15.80 28.71 19.24
C MET A 569 14.62 27.88 19.69
N GLN A 570 14.52 27.63 20.98
CA GLN A 570 13.40 26.94 21.62
C GLN A 570 12.07 27.60 21.25
N SER A 571 11.99 28.93 21.33
CA SER A 571 10.81 29.71 20.95
C SER A 571 10.47 29.55 19.46
N SER A 572 11.47 29.64 18.59
CA SER A 572 11.27 29.59 17.14
C SER A 572 10.92 28.20 16.62
N ILE A 573 11.61 27.16 17.10
CA ILE A 573 11.28 25.76 16.82
C ILE A 573 9.87 25.46 17.33
N ARG A 574 9.52 25.93 18.54
CA ARG A 574 8.17 25.72 19.11
C ARG A 574 7.09 26.39 18.28
N THR A 575 7.36 27.59 17.78
CA THR A 575 6.42 28.35 16.93
C THR A 575 6.21 27.67 15.57
N GLN A 576 7.24 27.06 15.00
CA GLN A 576 7.19 26.46 13.65
C GLN A 576 6.78 24.99 13.63
N LEU A 577 7.21 24.20 14.62
CA LEU A 577 7.05 22.74 14.64
C LEU A 577 6.27 22.19 15.85
N GLY A 578 5.83 23.03 16.79
CA GLY A 578 5.03 22.62 17.94
C GLY A 578 5.87 22.13 19.13
N GLN A 579 5.55 20.97 19.71
CA GLN A 579 6.02 20.52 21.04
C GLN A 579 7.51 20.09 21.14
N TYR A 580 8.47 20.75 20.48
CA TYR A 580 9.89 20.43 20.67
C TYR A 580 10.48 21.13 21.90
N GLU A 581 11.37 20.45 22.61
CA GLU A 581 12.17 20.98 23.70
C GLU A 581 13.65 20.63 23.53
N CYS A 582 14.54 21.55 23.93
CA CYS A 582 15.98 21.35 23.95
C CYS A 582 16.33 20.31 25.03
N ALA A 583 16.64 19.08 24.60
CA ALA A 583 17.04 17.99 25.47
C ALA A 583 18.48 18.13 25.96
N TYR A 584 19.39 18.61 25.11
CA TYR A 584 20.79 18.76 25.47
C TYR A 584 21.45 19.95 24.76
N ALA A 585 22.37 20.62 25.44
CA ALA A 585 23.09 21.78 24.91
C ALA A 585 24.54 21.74 25.41
N SER A 586 25.48 21.87 24.49
CA SER A 586 26.91 21.94 24.77
C SER A 586 27.49 23.20 24.16
N GLN A 587 28.48 23.78 24.82
CA GLN A 587 29.13 24.99 24.38
C GLN A 587 30.64 24.95 24.63
N ASN A 588 31.37 25.65 23.78
CA ASN A 588 32.76 26.02 24.00
C ASN A 588 32.95 27.49 23.59
N GLU A 589 34.18 27.99 23.45
CA GLU A 589 34.37 29.43 23.19
C GLU A 589 33.71 29.96 21.91
N ASN A 590 33.66 29.14 20.85
CA ASN A 590 33.29 29.58 19.50
C ASN A 590 32.22 28.69 18.82
N GLN A 591 31.68 27.69 19.52
CA GLN A 591 30.73 26.72 18.99
C GLN A 591 29.61 26.45 19.99
N TYR A 592 28.42 26.20 19.44
CA TYR A 592 27.29 25.65 20.18
C TYR A 592 26.78 24.39 19.49
N SER A 593 26.33 23.42 20.28
CA SER A 593 25.70 22.19 19.80
C SER A 593 24.43 21.92 20.59
N PHE A 594 23.29 21.95 19.91
CA PHE A 594 21.97 21.78 20.53
C PHE A 594 21.24 20.56 19.98
N ILE A 595 20.52 19.84 20.83
CA ILE A 595 19.68 18.70 20.48
C ILE A 595 18.26 18.97 20.98
N PHE A 596 17.29 19.02 20.06
CA PHE A 596 15.86 19.21 20.35
C PHE A 596 15.05 17.95 20.01
N THR A 597 14.03 17.65 20.80
CA THR A 597 13.13 16.48 20.65
C THR A 597 11.69 16.84 21.05
N LYS A 598 10.68 16.13 20.53
CA LYS A 598 9.25 16.34 20.82
C LYS A 598 8.79 15.91 22.21
N GLN A 599 9.48 14.98 22.84
CA GLN A 599 9.14 14.44 24.16
C GLN A 599 10.44 14.26 24.95
N CYS A 600 10.39 14.42 26.27
CA CYS A 600 11.50 14.04 27.14
C CYS A 600 11.73 12.53 26.97
N ILE A 601 12.80 12.15 26.28
CA ILE A 601 13.18 10.75 26.12
C ILE A 601 13.75 10.32 27.47
N GLN A 602 12.97 9.55 28.24
CA GLN A 602 13.30 9.19 29.63
C GLN A 602 14.59 8.36 29.79
N ASN A 603 15.18 7.88 28.69
CA ASN A 603 16.35 6.98 28.69
C ASN A 603 17.54 7.47 27.83
N ALA A 604 17.59 8.74 27.40
CA ALA A 604 18.73 9.25 26.64
C ALA A 604 19.86 9.73 27.56
N ASP A 605 20.94 8.94 27.67
CA ASP A 605 22.15 9.26 28.45
C ASP A 605 23.06 10.21 27.66
N PHE A 606 22.76 11.51 27.70
CA PHE A 606 23.57 12.53 27.03
C PHE A 606 24.87 12.82 27.79
N LYS A 607 25.98 12.86 27.07
CA LYS A 607 27.31 13.26 27.55
C LYS A 607 28.00 14.12 26.51
N ASP A 608 28.89 15.00 26.93
CA ASP A 608 29.75 15.77 26.04
C ASP A 608 31.18 15.92 26.54
N TYR A 609 32.06 16.28 25.62
CA TYR A 609 33.44 16.66 25.90
C TYR A 609 34.00 17.52 24.77
N ILE A 610 35.05 18.29 25.08
CA ILE A 610 35.71 19.19 24.14
C ILE A 610 36.98 18.51 23.62
N LEU A 611 37.14 18.45 22.30
CA LEU A 611 38.38 18.05 21.65
C LEU A 611 39.37 19.21 21.72
N LYS A 612 40.56 18.97 22.27
CA LYS A 612 41.61 19.99 22.38
C LYS A 612 42.93 19.48 21.81
N GLN A 613 43.65 20.39 21.17
CA GLN A 613 45.06 20.23 20.87
C GLN A 613 45.79 21.41 21.51
N ASP A 614 46.57 21.11 22.55
CA ASP A 614 47.21 22.10 23.42
C ASP A 614 46.15 23.08 23.97
N ASP A 615 46.29 24.39 23.76
CA ASP A 615 45.32 25.40 24.19
C ASP A 615 44.16 25.63 23.19
N LYS A 616 44.18 24.97 22.02
CA LYS A 616 43.17 25.15 20.97
C LYS A 616 42.03 24.14 21.10
N GLU A 617 40.81 24.63 21.25
CA GLU A 617 39.59 23.82 21.17
C GLU A 617 39.26 23.52 19.70
N LEU A 618 39.32 22.25 19.31
CA LEU A 618 39.09 21.78 17.94
C LEU A 618 37.62 21.50 17.64
N GLY A 619 36.83 21.16 18.66
CA GLY A 619 35.44 20.77 18.48
C GLY A 619 34.75 20.33 19.77
N ILE A 620 33.43 20.16 19.69
CA ILE A 620 32.58 19.56 20.72
C ILE A 620 32.12 18.20 20.24
N VAL A 621 32.19 17.19 21.10
CA VAL A 621 31.59 15.88 20.86
C VAL A 621 30.45 15.67 21.85
N GLN A 622 29.26 15.38 21.36
CA GLN A 622 28.11 14.96 22.14
C GLN A 622 27.83 13.48 21.83
N THR A 623 27.48 12.71 22.85
CA THR A 623 27.11 11.31 22.70
C THR A 623 25.82 11.07 23.44
N PHE A 624 24.92 10.27 22.87
CA PHE A 624 23.72 9.86 23.57
C PHE A 624 23.26 8.49 23.10
N ASN A 625 22.55 7.81 23.99
CA ASN A 625 21.90 6.55 23.64
C ASN A 625 20.46 6.84 23.31
N TYR A 626 19.94 6.25 22.25
CA TYR A 626 18.52 6.22 21.96
C TYR A 626 18.13 4.80 21.63
N GLU A 627 17.38 4.20 22.55
CA GLU A 627 17.09 2.76 22.54
C GLU A 627 18.41 1.97 22.54
N ASP A 628 18.62 1.01 21.64
CA ASP A 628 19.86 0.22 21.59
C ASP A 628 20.95 0.86 20.71
N GLN A 629 20.72 2.08 20.20
CA GLN A 629 21.64 2.77 19.30
C GLN A 629 22.45 3.84 20.03
N ARG A 630 23.77 3.86 19.77
CA ARG A 630 24.69 4.85 20.30
C ARG A 630 24.99 5.91 19.25
N PHE A 631 24.61 7.15 19.55
CA PHE A 631 24.84 8.32 18.71
C PHE A 631 26.07 9.09 19.15
N GLN A 632 26.83 9.60 18.17
CA GLN A 632 27.92 10.53 18.36
C GLN A 632 27.74 11.73 17.43
N ILE A 633 27.72 12.95 17.97
CA ILE A 633 27.60 14.19 17.22
C ILE A 633 28.88 14.98 17.42
N ILE A 634 29.62 15.19 16.35
CA ILE A 634 30.91 15.87 16.36
C ILE A 634 30.72 17.21 15.65
N ASN A 635 30.86 18.29 16.40
CA ASN A 635 30.89 19.65 15.89
C ASN A 635 32.34 20.13 15.89
N LEU A 636 33.04 20.06 14.76
CA LEU A 636 34.39 20.62 14.62
C LEU A 636 34.34 22.12 14.28
N ASN A 637 35.43 22.81 14.54
CA ASN A 637 35.67 24.15 13.98
C ASN A 637 37.09 24.19 13.39
N VAL A 638 37.27 23.44 12.30
CA VAL A 638 38.56 23.31 11.61
C VAL A 638 38.34 23.43 10.10
N ASN A 639 39.34 23.96 9.40
CA ASN A 639 39.37 23.89 7.94
C ASN A 639 39.98 22.57 7.44
N CYS A 640 39.95 22.34 6.13
CA CYS A 640 40.48 21.11 5.50
C CYS A 640 41.98 20.85 5.81
N GLN A 641 42.80 21.89 5.91
CA GLN A 641 44.23 21.75 6.25
C GLN A 641 44.43 21.40 7.73
N GLU A 642 43.70 22.07 8.61
CA GLU A 642 43.71 21.81 10.05
C GLU A 642 43.16 20.43 10.38
N LEU A 643 42.14 19.97 9.65
CA LEU A 643 41.61 18.61 9.78
C LEU A 643 42.69 17.57 9.57
N LEU A 644 43.47 17.70 8.48
CA LEU A 644 44.59 16.79 8.17
C LEU A 644 45.74 16.94 9.16
N MET A 645 46.04 18.17 9.60
CA MET A 645 47.11 18.44 10.57
C MET A 645 46.82 17.84 11.95
N TYR A 646 45.58 17.96 12.44
CA TYR A 646 45.17 17.48 13.77
C TYR A 646 44.45 16.13 13.73
N GLU A 647 44.43 15.46 12.57
CA GLU A 647 43.65 14.24 12.33
C GLU A 647 43.87 13.16 13.40
N LYS A 648 45.13 12.84 13.72
CA LYS A 648 45.45 11.81 14.72
C LYS A 648 44.86 12.14 16.09
N LYS A 649 44.95 13.40 16.50
CA LYS A 649 44.43 13.89 17.78
C LYS A 649 42.91 13.91 17.80
N ILE A 650 42.27 14.25 16.68
CA ILE A 650 40.83 14.18 16.51
C ILE A 650 40.37 12.71 16.63
N ILE A 651 41.03 11.78 15.92
CA ILE A 651 40.75 10.34 15.98
C ILE A 651 40.95 9.80 17.41
N GLU A 652 42.07 10.12 18.06
CA GLU A 652 42.34 9.71 19.45
C GLU A 652 41.28 10.26 20.40
N GLY A 653 40.94 11.55 20.30
CA GLY A 653 39.92 12.18 21.14
C GLY A 653 38.51 11.61 20.92
N ILE A 654 38.19 11.19 19.69
CA ILE A 654 36.93 10.49 19.37
C ILE A 654 36.94 9.06 19.93
N LYS A 655 38.07 8.34 19.86
CA LYS A 655 38.20 6.92 20.24
C LYS A 655 38.48 6.68 21.72
N ASN A 656 38.95 7.67 22.49
CA ASN A 656 39.53 7.52 23.83
C ASN A 656 38.62 6.95 24.94
N LYS A 657 37.44 6.43 24.62
CA LYS A 657 36.50 5.85 25.60
C LYS A 657 36.13 4.38 25.37
N ASN A 658 36.71 3.66 24.39
CA ASN A 658 36.32 2.27 24.08
C ASN A 658 34.80 2.10 23.87
N ILE A 659 34.15 3.12 23.28
CA ILE A 659 32.73 3.08 22.96
C ILE A 659 32.63 2.98 21.44
N ASN A 660 32.16 1.84 20.96
CA ASN A 660 31.72 1.70 19.57
C ASN A 660 30.42 2.50 19.38
N PHE A 661 30.34 3.34 18.35
CA PHE A 661 29.13 4.11 18.04
C PHE A 661 28.49 3.56 16.77
N ASN A 662 27.16 3.45 16.80
CA ASN A 662 26.38 2.93 15.69
C ASN A 662 26.15 4.01 14.62
N ILE A 663 25.99 5.26 15.04
CA ILE A 663 25.70 6.41 14.18
C ILE A 663 26.51 7.60 14.69
N SER A 664 27.38 8.14 13.86
CA SER A 664 28.12 9.39 14.06
C SER A 664 27.79 10.41 12.97
N ILE A 665 27.62 11.66 13.40
CA ILE A 665 27.40 12.80 12.54
C ILE A 665 28.56 13.76 12.77
N LEU A 666 29.31 14.03 11.71
CA LEU A 666 30.46 14.92 11.73
C LEU A 666 30.12 16.19 10.95
N GLY A 667 29.94 17.29 11.66
CA GLY A 667 29.74 18.61 11.08
C GLY A 667 30.85 19.59 11.44
N GLY A 668 30.84 20.75 10.79
CA GLY A 668 31.73 21.86 11.15
C GLY A 668 33.14 21.79 10.56
N ILE A 669 33.30 21.03 9.48
CA ILE A 669 34.44 21.22 8.57
C ILE A 669 34.16 22.50 7.79
N CYS A 670 34.77 23.59 8.23
CA CYS A 670 34.46 24.94 7.76
C CYS A 670 35.37 25.32 6.59
N ASN A 671 34.92 26.26 5.75
CA ASN A 671 35.74 26.93 4.74
C ASN A 671 36.44 26.01 3.71
N SER A 672 35.81 24.91 3.26
CA SER A 672 36.35 24.16 2.11
C SER A 672 36.28 25.03 0.86
N GLN A 673 37.42 25.23 0.18
CA GLN A 673 37.44 26.05 -1.04
C GLN A 673 37.30 25.20 -2.29
N ILE A 674 36.57 25.73 -3.26
CA ILE A 674 36.47 25.22 -4.62
C ILE A 674 37.65 25.77 -5.43
N LEU A 675 38.55 24.88 -5.83
CA LEU A 675 39.81 25.20 -6.50
C LEU A 675 39.60 25.45 -8.00
N ILE A 676 39.02 26.61 -8.31
CA ILE A 676 38.88 27.12 -9.68
C ILE A 676 39.49 28.53 -9.79
N GLU A 677 40.09 28.86 -10.94
CA GLU A 677 40.66 30.19 -11.18
C GLU A 677 39.56 31.22 -11.47
N GLU A 678 38.59 30.86 -12.30
CA GLU A 678 37.46 31.71 -12.70
C GLU A 678 36.35 31.84 -11.62
N SER A 679 35.33 32.66 -11.87
CA SER A 679 34.16 32.78 -10.99
C SER A 679 33.24 31.56 -11.13
N ILE A 680 32.40 31.28 -10.11
CA ILE A 680 31.42 30.17 -10.17
C ILE A 680 30.45 30.37 -11.33
N GLU A 681 30.05 31.61 -11.60
CA GLU A 681 29.15 31.97 -12.70
C GLU A 681 29.77 31.68 -14.07
N ASP A 682 31.03 32.10 -14.26
CA ASP A 682 31.78 31.84 -15.49
C ASP A 682 32.00 30.33 -15.70
N PHE A 683 32.37 29.61 -14.64
CA PHE A 683 32.54 28.16 -14.68
C PHE A 683 31.24 27.44 -15.08
N CYS A 684 30.11 27.82 -14.49
CA CYS A 684 28.80 27.26 -14.82
C CYS A 684 28.39 27.57 -16.26
N SER A 685 28.71 28.78 -16.76
CA SER A 685 28.40 29.20 -18.12
C SER A 685 29.13 28.34 -19.18
N LYS A 686 30.36 27.92 -18.88
CA LYS A 686 31.19 27.04 -19.72
C LYS A 686 30.77 25.57 -19.62
N ASN A 687 30.21 25.14 -18.48
CA ASN A 687 29.90 23.74 -18.17
C ASN A 687 28.40 23.46 -17.99
N LYS A 688 27.57 23.77 -18.99
CA LYS A 688 26.09 23.74 -18.89
C LYS A 688 25.44 22.37 -18.65
N LYS A 689 26.14 21.26 -18.91
CA LYS A 689 25.55 19.91 -18.81
C LYS A 689 25.48 19.40 -17.37
N ASP A 690 26.50 19.66 -16.57
CA ASP A 690 26.58 19.21 -15.18
C ASP A 690 27.63 20.01 -14.37
N PRO A 691 27.35 21.30 -14.08
CA PRO A 691 28.34 22.15 -13.43
C PRO A 691 28.57 21.79 -11.96
N ILE A 692 27.57 21.22 -11.28
CA ILE A 692 27.63 20.92 -9.83
C ILE A 692 28.59 19.76 -9.58
N SER A 693 28.47 18.64 -10.32
CA SER A 693 29.39 17.51 -10.17
C SER A 693 30.84 17.88 -10.47
N LEU A 694 31.06 18.76 -11.45
CA LEU A 694 32.39 19.23 -11.83
C LEU A 694 33.00 20.18 -10.80
N LEU A 695 32.21 21.09 -10.23
CA LEU A 695 32.66 21.92 -9.11
C LEU A 695 33.01 21.04 -7.90
N PHE A 696 32.23 19.99 -7.66
CA PHE A 696 32.40 19.11 -6.49
C PHE A 696 33.74 18.39 -6.54
N GLN A 697 34.15 17.90 -7.71
CA GLN A 697 35.49 17.34 -7.95
C GLN A 697 36.64 18.32 -7.69
N LYS A 698 36.36 19.64 -7.69
CA LYS A 698 37.34 20.69 -7.44
C LYS A 698 37.32 21.19 -5.99
N ASP A 699 36.50 20.61 -5.12
CA ASP A 699 36.43 20.97 -3.71
C ASP A 699 37.61 20.41 -2.90
N GLN A 700 38.15 21.22 -1.99
CA GLN A 700 39.20 20.80 -1.07
C GLN A 700 38.78 19.63 -0.17
N LEU A 701 37.52 19.54 0.27
CA LEU A 701 37.07 18.45 1.14
C LEU A 701 37.04 17.12 0.39
N CYS A 702 36.68 17.13 -0.90
CA CYS A 702 36.78 15.94 -1.76
C CYS A 702 38.21 15.41 -1.84
N GLN A 703 39.20 16.30 -1.93
CA GLN A 703 40.62 15.91 -1.88
C GLN A 703 41.02 15.37 -0.50
N CYS A 704 40.47 15.94 0.57
CA CYS A 704 40.68 15.43 1.92
C CYS A 704 40.13 14.01 2.11
N PHE A 705 39.02 13.63 1.48
CA PHE A 705 38.47 12.26 1.54
C PHE A 705 39.46 11.19 1.02
N GLU A 706 40.30 11.53 0.04
CA GLU A 706 41.30 10.59 -0.50
C GLU A 706 42.46 10.34 0.47
N ILE A 707 42.80 11.33 1.29
CA ILE A 707 44.03 11.34 2.10
C ILE A 707 43.72 11.03 3.58
N SER A 708 42.63 11.56 4.11
CA SER A 708 42.25 11.49 5.52
C SER A 708 41.94 10.07 5.98
N GLN A 709 42.53 9.65 7.09
CA GLN A 709 42.15 8.41 7.79
C GLN A 709 40.82 8.54 8.55
N LEU A 710 40.49 9.75 9.04
CA LEU A 710 39.24 10.02 9.74
C LEU A 710 38.04 9.90 8.79
N LEU A 711 38.10 10.56 7.63
CA LEU A 711 36.98 10.67 6.70
C LEU A 711 36.66 9.37 5.96
N LYS A 712 37.56 8.37 5.92
CA LYS A 712 37.31 7.05 5.31
C LYS A 712 36.08 6.33 5.88
N ASN A 713 35.75 6.61 7.13
CA ASN A 713 34.62 6.00 7.82
C ASN A 713 33.33 6.82 7.71
N TYR A 714 33.37 7.95 7.00
CA TYR A 714 32.24 8.85 6.81
C TYR A 714 31.83 8.91 5.34
N GLN A 715 30.57 9.21 5.11
CA GLN A 715 29.97 9.43 3.81
C GLN A 715 29.43 10.87 3.74
N GLU A 716 29.46 11.41 2.54
CA GLU A 716 28.94 12.74 2.23
C GLU A 716 27.65 12.61 1.40
N PRO A 717 26.56 13.32 1.76
CA PRO A 717 25.32 13.30 0.99
C PRO A 717 25.50 13.95 -0.40
N ASN A 718 24.65 13.59 -1.35
CA ASN A 718 24.67 14.17 -2.70
C ASN A 718 24.28 15.66 -2.66
N ILE A 719 25.22 16.54 -3.00
CA ILE A 719 24.92 17.98 -3.17
C ILE A 719 24.19 18.19 -4.49
N SER A 720 23.04 18.89 -4.45
CA SER A 720 22.25 19.23 -5.63
C SER A 720 22.08 20.74 -5.86
N PHE A 721 22.86 21.56 -5.15
CA PHE A 721 22.79 23.02 -5.19
C PHE A 721 24.15 23.69 -5.44
N LEU A 722 24.11 24.89 -6.03
CA LEU A 722 25.30 25.72 -6.23
C LEU A 722 25.69 26.48 -4.94
N PRO A 723 26.98 26.81 -4.75
CA PRO A 723 27.41 27.72 -3.69
C PRO A 723 26.63 29.05 -3.72
N LYS A 724 26.30 29.58 -2.54
CA LYS A 724 25.50 30.81 -2.44
C LYS A 724 26.32 32.05 -2.76
N ASN A 725 25.69 33.03 -3.41
CA ASN A 725 26.27 34.35 -3.73
C ASN A 725 27.61 34.28 -4.50
N GLY A 726 27.81 33.24 -5.31
CA GLY A 726 29.06 33.06 -6.07
C GLY A 726 30.29 32.74 -5.20
N SER A 727 30.11 32.35 -3.94
CA SER A 727 31.21 31.95 -3.07
C SER A 727 31.95 30.74 -3.65
N LYS A 728 33.29 30.73 -3.58
CA LYS A 728 34.10 29.55 -3.92
C LYS A 728 34.16 28.55 -2.76
N SER A 729 33.05 28.36 -2.05
CA SER A 729 32.95 27.47 -0.89
C SER A 729 31.50 27.09 -0.69
N TRP A 730 31.25 25.79 -0.54
CA TRP A 730 30.02 25.30 0.08
C TRP A 730 30.15 25.53 1.58
N ALA A 731 29.10 26.03 2.22
CA ALA A 731 29.07 26.25 3.68
C ALA A 731 29.30 24.91 4.45
N ASN A 732 29.25 24.95 5.78
CA ASN A 732 29.60 23.83 6.68
C ASN A 732 29.04 22.46 6.25
N ARG A 733 29.94 21.60 5.77
CA ARG A 733 29.59 20.25 5.31
C ARG A 733 29.25 19.36 6.50
N ILE A 734 28.27 18.49 6.30
CA ILE A 734 27.81 17.54 7.32
C ILE A 734 27.94 16.14 6.75
N LEU A 735 28.72 15.31 7.44
CA LEU A 735 29.04 13.94 7.08
C LEU A 735 28.40 12.98 8.07
N TYR A 736 28.20 11.73 7.66
CA TYR A 736 27.64 10.67 8.50
C TYR A 736 28.42 9.35 8.37
N GLY A 737 28.52 8.57 9.43
CA GLY A 737 29.37 7.35 9.57
C GLY A 737 29.61 7.07 11.05
N PRO A 738 30.51 6.23 11.56
CA PRO A 738 30.80 4.91 11.04
C PRO A 738 29.53 4.03 11.05
N LEU A 739 29.47 3.11 10.09
CA LEU A 739 28.47 2.05 9.98
C LEU A 739 29.20 0.75 10.30
N GLU A 740 28.95 0.13 11.45
CA GLU A 740 29.67 -1.10 11.87
C GLU A 740 29.46 -2.27 10.89
N SER A 741 28.37 -2.24 10.10
CA SER A 741 28.21 -2.98 8.84
C SER A 741 27.26 -2.20 7.92
N GLN A 742 27.56 -2.11 6.62
CA GLN A 742 26.65 -1.47 5.65
C GLN A 742 25.34 -2.26 5.48
N ASP A 743 25.33 -3.52 5.90
CA ASP A 743 24.17 -4.42 5.76
C ASP A 743 23.10 -4.20 6.85
N ALA A 744 23.43 -3.56 7.98
CA ALA A 744 22.51 -3.39 9.13
C ALA A 744 21.73 -2.06 9.16
N TYR A 745 22.12 -1.06 8.36
CA TYR A 745 21.52 0.27 8.36
C TYR A 745 21.25 0.77 6.94
N ASN A 746 19.99 1.08 6.64
CA ASN A 746 19.66 1.85 5.43
C ASN A 746 19.61 3.34 5.80
N ILE A 747 20.63 4.09 5.38
CA ILE A 747 20.71 5.54 5.61
C ILE A 747 20.43 6.29 4.31
N LEU A 748 19.41 7.16 4.34
CA LEU A 748 19.12 8.12 3.28
C LEU A 748 19.36 9.53 3.80
N ALA A 749 20.32 10.23 3.20
CA ALA A 749 20.70 11.57 3.58
C ALA A 749 20.49 12.56 2.42
N TYR A 750 19.76 13.65 2.68
CA TYR A 750 19.50 14.72 1.72
C TYR A 750 19.97 16.06 2.27
N GLU A 751 20.83 16.74 1.51
CA GLU A 751 21.43 18.02 1.88
C GLU A 751 20.80 19.19 1.10
N GLU A 752 20.47 20.28 1.81
CA GLU A 752 19.89 21.49 1.26
C GLU A 752 20.58 22.74 1.81
N SER A 753 20.79 23.76 0.96
CA SER A 753 21.41 25.02 1.36
C SER A 753 20.43 25.98 2.04
N ILE A 754 20.78 26.44 3.24
CA ILE A 754 20.14 27.57 3.95
C ILE A 754 21.06 28.81 3.91
N SER A 755 20.56 30.01 4.24
CA SER A 755 21.21 31.31 3.95
C SER A 755 22.73 31.31 4.18
N ASN A 756 23.17 30.97 5.40
CA ASN A 756 24.59 30.87 5.81
C ASN A 756 24.93 29.48 6.40
N GLY A 757 24.30 28.42 5.89
CA GLY A 757 24.50 27.08 6.43
C GLY A 757 23.92 25.98 5.54
N ILE A 758 23.90 24.79 6.10
CA ILE A 758 23.39 23.59 5.44
C ILE A 758 22.41 22.87 6.36
N ARG A 759 21.33 22.38 5.77
CA ARG A 759 20.39 21.47 6.41
C ARG A 759 20.57 20.08 5.81
N LEU A 760 20.87 19.11 6.66
CA LEU A 760 20.93 17.71 6.31
C LEU A 760 19.75 16.98 6.98
N LEU A 761 18.93 16.32 6.17
CA LEU A 761 17.92 15.41 6.66
C LEU A 761 18.43 13.98 6.50
N ILE A 762 18.54 13.25 7.61
CA ILE A 762 19.02 11.87 7.65
C ILE A 762 17.86 10.98 8.09
N THR A 763 17.46 10.05 7.24
CA THR A 763 16.57 8.94 7.63
C THR A 763 17.45 7.72 7.87
N ILE A 764 17.35 7.13 9.06
CA ILE A 764 18.10 5.96 9.46
C ILE A 764 17.09 4.86 9.75
N ASP A 765 17.12 3.82 8.94
CA ASP A 765 16.35 2.61 9.18
C ASP A 765 17.29 1.59 9.83
N PHE A 766 16.97 1.19 11.05
CA PHE A 766 17.78 0.26 11.83
C PHE A 766 16.95 -0.79 12.56
N GLU A 767 17.61 -1.89 12.87
CA GLU A 767 17.05 -3.04 13.55
C GLU A 767 17.18 -2.92 15.07
N ILE A 768 16.12 -3.24 15.80
CA ILE A 768 16.15 -3.36 17.26
C ILE A 768 15.80 -4.79 17.62
N LEU A 769 16.68 -5.44 18.40
CA LEU A 769 16.41 -6.72 19.04
C LEU A 769 15.55 -6.45 20.27
N GLY A 770 14.33 -7.00 20.31
CA GLY A 770 13.39 -6.75 21.41
C GLY A 770 13.99 -6.91 22.83
N LEU A 771 13.61 -5.99 23.73
CA LEU A 771 14.03 -5.77 25.13
C LEU A 771 14.14 -7.00 26.07
N ASN A 772 13.78 -8.20 25.63
CA ASN A 772 13.96 -9.44 26.41
C ASN A 772 15.38 -10.04 26.31
N SER A 773 16.24 -9.52 25.44
CA SER A 773 17.60 -10.04 25.20
C SER A 773 18.66 -9.54 26.20
N GLN A 774 18.48 -8.38 26.85
CA GLN A 774 19.48 -7.85 27.78
C GLN A 774 19.63 -8.67 29.09
N LYS A 775 18.70 -9.60 29.37
CA LYS A 775 18.84 -10.53 30.50
C LYS A 775 19.63 -11.80 30.18
N ILE A 776 19.93 -12.08 28.91
CA ILE A 776 20.57 -13.33 28.49
C ILE A 776 22.05 -13.14 28.13
N ILE A 777 22.49 -11.92 27.81
CA ILE A 777 23.88 -11.65 27.39
C ILE A 777 24.87 -11.52 28.57
N ASN A 778 24.41 -11.50 29.83
CA ASN A 778 25.30 -11.40 30.99
C ASN A 778 25.65 -12.73 31.69
N ASN A 779 25.25 -13.88 31.14
CA ASN A 779 25.63 -15.19 31.67
C ASN A 779 26.20 -16.07 30.55
N GLU A 780 27.41 -15.75 30.09
CA GLU A 780 28.30 -16.76 29.48
C GLU A 780 29.19 -17.33 30.59
N GLU A 781 28.72 -18.39 31.25
CA GLU A 781 29.60 -19.40 31.84
C GLU A 781 29.15 -20.76 31.28
N GLU A 782 30.11 -21.41 30.62
CA GLU A 782 30.30 -22.85 30.38
C GLU A 782 29.05 -23.75 30.41
N ASP A 783 28.68 -24.32 29.26
CA ASP A 783 28.57 -25.78 29.17
C ASP A 783 28.46 -26.28 27.72
N ASP A 784 29.26 -27.33 27.47
CA ASP A 784 29.35 -28.14 26.27
C ASP A 784 28.11 -29.01 26.03
N ASP A 785 28.04 -29.56 24.81
CA ASP A 785 27.12 -30.59 24.30
C ASP A 785 25.70 -30.15 23.88
N ILE A 786 25.47 -30.16 22.55
CA ILE A 786 24.48 -31.05 21.89
C ILE A 786 24.75 -31.03 20.37
N ARG A 787 25.13 -32.20 19.85
CA ARG A 787 25.29 -32.49 18.42
C ARG A 787 23.92 -32.63 17.75
N TYR A 788 23.63 -31.82 16.73
CA TYR A 788 22.53 -32.07 15.80
C TYR A 788 22.99 -32.94 14.63
N SER A 789 22.42 -34.14 14.52
CA SER A 789 22.58 -35.04 13.37
C SER A 789 21.69 -34.59 12.21
N GLN A 790 22.31 -34.12 11.13
CA GLN A 790 21.69 -33.97 9.82
C GLN A 790 21.71 -35.32 9.08
N GLN A 791 20.54 -35.85 8.70
CA GLN A 791 20.43 -36.90 7.69
C GLN A 791 19.60 -36.38 6.52
N PHE A 792 20.32 -36.09 5.43
CA PHE A 792 19.79 -35.95 4.08
C PHE A 792 19.36 -37.34 3.58
N TYR A 793 18.16 -37.47 3.02
CA TYR A 793 17.81 -38.59 2.15
C TYR A 793 17.69 -38.09 0.70
N GLN A 794 18.64 -38.53 -0.12
CA GLN A 794 18.58 -38.54 -1.58
C GLN A 794 17.41 -39.43 -2.01
N VAL A 795 16.60 -38.92 -2.93
CA VAL A 795 15.65 -39.72 -3.71
C VAL A 795 16.37 -40.11 -5.00
N THR A 796 16.66 -41.40 -5.15
CA THR A 796 17.05 -42.02 -6.42
C THR A 796 15.79 -42.55 -7.11
N GLU A 797 15.58 -42.12 -8.35
CA GLU A 797 14.65 -42.71 -9.30
C GLU A 797 15.06 -44.17 -9.60
N GLU A 798 14.11 -45.10 -9.58
CA GLU A 798 13.93 -46.08 -10.66
C GLU A 798 12.64 -46.90 -10.42
N ASN A 799 11.86 -46.96 -11.51
CA ASN A 799 10.70 -47.78 -11.87
C ASN A 799 10.25 -48.93 -10.95
N ASP A 800 8.94 -49.03 -10.71
CA ASP A 800 8.16 -50.20 -11.15
C ASP A 800 6.64 -49.91 -11.14
N ASP A 801 5.98 -50.49 -12.13
CA ASP A 801 4.57 -50.40 -12.51
C ASP A 801 3.57 -50.77 -11.40
N PHE A 802 2.37 -50.16 -11.41
CA PHE A 802 1.09 -50.83 -11.74
C PHE A 802 -0.15 -49.99 -11.35
N GLU A 803 -1.00 -49.83 -12.37
CA GLU A 803 -2.48 -49.80 -12.38
C GLU A 803 -3.27 -49.40 -11.13
N ILE A 804 -4.11 -48.36 -11.28
CA ILE A 804 -5.46 -48.36 -10.70
C ILE A 804 -6.49 -48.08 -11.81
N ILE A 805 -7.40 -49.04 -11.87
CA ILE A 805 -8.53 -49.26 -12.78
C ILE A 805 -9.63 -48.22 -12.58
N THR A 806 -10.18 -47.76 -13.73
CA THR A 806 -11.45 -47.06 -14.04
C THR A 806 -12.19 -46.27 -12.96
#